data_AF-A0A7W8FET5-F1
#
_entry.id   AF-A0A7W8FET5-F1
#
_cell.length_a   1.000
_cell.length_b   1.000
_cell.length_c   1.000
_cell.angle_alpha   90.00
_cell.angle_beta   90.00
_cell.angle_gamma   90.00
#
_symmetry.space_group_name_H-M   'P 1'
#
loop_
_entity.id
_entity.type
_entity.pdbx_description
1 polymer ?
#
loop_
_entity_poly.entity_id
_entity_poly.type
_entity_poly.pdbx_seq_one_letter_code
_entity_poly.pdbx_strand_id
1 'polypeptide(L)'
;MLLLVGGVVIAIQSALIGVVVKLSYDSSLEARTHEMQLMAQTISKSLSDFGQQQVMLVRGVANAPRLKEFLLTGMGEEGAATFLSVMSQASSDVNTLYLFDRQGKQVITRAQGKEGKHNDLANREYVQAALAGKEGFSSSPIKSYATGKLIVSVTAPVRDDSGKVIGGVGMSYDIDGLMKNYIQGIKLGSTGHPFIVSPEGVMIGHPNSELILKNFAAEPGIADMLKNSSGEGVTYKGSNGHESMLAWADVPHWNWVVGVTMTVAEIEAPAMEQRNIMLLIGGIAVAALIIITLIALDRIAVRPLRLLQGYAGQVAEGRLDHVLVLRSRNEIGKLAENLRTMVASLKDMIAQADEKTRLAKQESDRAALATAEAEEARAAAEKAKAEGMLHAASRLEGVVRAITDASEALSVQVDQSSRGAEQQSVRASETATAMEEMNSTVTEVARNAAEAASSADHARNRATEGANVVSQAVSGIGQAQGQATELKADMTALGKQAESTGQILGVISDIADQTNLLALNAAIEAARAGEAGRGFAVVADEVRKLAEKTMSATREVGEAITEIQNGTRKNVGHVEQVVSKIDAATALAGASGEALQEIVALVEETSNQVRSIATAAEQQSATSEEINRSVEDVNRISAETSEAMRLSTASVAELARQSQVLRDLIENMKRDGAV
;
A
#
# COMPACT_ATOMS: atom_id res chain seq x y z
N MET A 1 5.48 58.22 -16.63
CA MET A 1 6.18 56.98 -17.05
C MET A 1 6.37 56.00 -15.88
N LEU A 2 7.00 56.42 -14.76
CA LEU A 2 7.25 55.56 -13.59
C LEU A 2 5.98 54.97 -12.93
N LEU A 3 4.90 55.75 -12.79
CA LEU A 3 3.62 55.24 -12.28
C LEU A 3 2.98 54.19 -13.20
N LEU A 4 3.20 54.32 -14.51
CA LEU A 4 2.71 53.40 -15.54
C LEU A 4 3.49 52.07 -15.48
N VAL A 5 4.82 52.13 -15.30
CA VAL A 5 5.68 50.96 -15.10
C VAL A 5 5.34 50.26 -13.78
N GLY A 6 5.15 50.99 -12.69
CA GLY A 6 4.73 50.43 -11.40
C GLY A 6 3.37 49.72 -11.47
N GLY A 7 2.40 50.32 -12.17
CA GLY A 7 1.09 49.69 -12.40
C GLY A 7 1.18 48.39 -13.20
N VAL A 8 2.02 48.35 -14.25
CA VAL A 8 2.25 47.14 -15.06
C VAL A 8 2.93 46.04 -14.24
N VAL A 9 3.93 46.38 -13.41
CA VAL A 9 4.62 45.39 -12.55
C VAL A 9 3.65 44.78 -11.53
N ILE A 10 2.81 45.61 -10.88
CA ILE A 10 1.80 45.11 -9.94
C ILE A 10 0.79 44.22 -10.66
N ALA A 11 0.32 44.61 -11.85
CA ALA A 11 -0.61 43.80 -12.63
C ALA A 11 -0.02 42.43 -13.02
N ILE A 12 1.25 42.40 -13.45
CA ILE A 12 1.96 41.14 -13.79
C ILE A 12 2.13 40.26 -12.54
N GLN A 13 2.51 40.85 -11.40
CA GLN A 13 2.66 40.11 -10.14
C GLN A 13 1.33 39.53 -9.66
N SER A 14 0.25 40.32 -9.67
CA SER A 14 -1.08 39.84 -9.31
C SER A 14 -1.57 38.73 -10.24
N ALA A 15 -1.31 38.85 -11.54
CA ALA A 15 -1.63 37.79 -12.51
C ALA A 15 -0.83 36.50 -12.26
N LEU A 16 0.47 36.62 -11.97
CA LEU A 16 1.33 35.48 -11.67
C LEU A 16 0.88 34.75 -10.40
N ILE A 17 0.56 35.49 -9.34
CA ILE A 17 0.03 34.93 -8.08
C ILE A 17 -1.29 34.19 -8.37
N GLY A 18 -2.20 34.80 -9.13
CA GLY A 18 -3.47 34.17 -9.48
C GLY A 18 -3.29 32.86 -10.25
N VAL A 19 -2.38 32.84 -11.23
CA VAL A 19 -2.07 31.65 -12.03
C VAL A 19 -1.45 30.54 -11.17
N VAL A 20 -0.46 30.88 -10.32
CA VAL A 20 0.23 29.88 -9.50
C VAL A 20 -0.68 29.33 -8.41
N VAL A 21 -1.49 30.17 -7.76
CA VAL A 21 -2.49 29.70 -6.78
C VAL A 21 -3.48 28.75 -7.44
N LYS A 22 -3.96 29.09 -8.64
CA LYS A 22 -4.86 28.21 -9.38
C LYS A 22 -4.19 26.88 -9.74
N LEU A 23 -2.99 26.92 -10.31
CA LEU A 23 -2.23 25.71 -10.67
C LEU A 23 -1.91 24.83 -9.46
N SER A 24 -1.53 25.46 -8.33
CA SER A 24 -1.24 24.76 -7.08
C SER A 24 -2.49 24.14 -6.48
N TYR A 25 -3.61 24.85 -6.51
CA TYR A 25 -4.91 24.32 -6.10
C TYR A 25 -5.32 23.13 -6.98
N ASP A 26 -5.34 23.31 -8.30
CA ASP A 26 -5.73 22.25 -9.25
C ASP A 26 -4.83 21.02 -9.08
N SER A 27 -3.51 21.21 -8.93
CA SER A 27 -2.56 20.12 -8.72
C SER A 27 -2.71 19.43 -7.36
N SER A 28 -2.94 20.18 -6.28
CA SER A 28 -3.17 19.61 -4.94
C SER A 28 -4.48 18.83 -4.91
N LEU A 29 -5.53 19.38 -5.54
CA LEU A 29 -6.83 18.76 -5.69
C LEU A 29 -6.69 17.43 -6.45
N GLU A 30 -6.12 17.44 -7.65
CA GLU A 30 -5.95 16.24 -8.48
C GLU A 30 -5.13 15.16 -7.76
N ALA A 31 -4.00 15.54 -7.15
CA ALA A 31 -3.15 14.60 -6.41
C ALA A 31 -3.87 13.98 -5.22
N ARG A 32 -4.58 14.79 -4.41
CA ARG A 32 -5.30 14.31 -3.22
C ARG A 32 -6.52 13.50 -3.58
N THR A 33 -7.29 13.90 -4.59
CA THR A 33 -8.43 13.14 -5.09
C THR A 33 -7.98 11.77 -5.60
N HIS A 34 -6.89 11.71 -6.36
CA HIS A 34 -6.33 10.45 -6.84
C HIS A 34 -5.85 9.55 -5.69
N GLU A 35 -5.18 10.11 -4.69
CA GLU A 35 -4.73 9.38 -3.49
C GLU A 35 -5.93 8.82 -2.70
N MET A 36 -6.99 9.60 -2.52
CA MET A 36 -8.23 9.16 -1.88
C MET A 36 -8.89 8.02 -2.67
N GLN A 37 -8.91 8.10 -4.00
CA GLN A 37 -9.50 7.08 -4.85
C GLN A 37 -8.72 5.77 -4.81
N LEU A 38 -7.38 5.83 -4.87
CA LEU A 38 -6.53 4.65 -4.69
C LEU A 38 -6.73 4.01 -3.32
N MET A 39 -6.87 4.82 -2.27
CA MET A 39 -7.16 4.33 -0.93
C MET A 39 -8.54 3.66 -0.85
N ALA A 40 -9.58 4.27 -1.43
CA ALA A 40 -10.92 3.68 -1.49
C ALA A 40 -10.91 2.33 -2.22
N GLN A 41 -10.23 2.24 -3.37
CA GLN A 41 -10.06 0.99 -4.13
C GLN A 41 -9.27 -0.07 -3.36
N THR A 42 -8.22 0.32 -2.66
CA THR A 42 -7.39 -0.59 -1.86
C THR A 42 -8.16 -1.17 -0.69
N ILE A 43 -8.93 -0.34 0.02
CA ILE A 43 -9.80 -0.79 1.11
C ILE A 43 -10.92 -1.67 0.56
N SER A 44 -11.56 -1.26 -0.55
CA SER A 44 -12.59 -2.06 -1.21
C SER A 44 -12.08 -3.46 -1.56
N LYS A 45 -10.92 -3.56 -2.22
CA LYS A 45 -10.31 -4.84 -2.56
C LYS A 45 -10.03 -5.67 -1.31
N SER A 46 -9.46 -5.07 -0.27
CA SER A 46 -9.16 -5.78 0.99
C SER A 46 -10.42 -6.33 1.68
N LEU A 47 -11.53 -5.57 1.66
CA LEU A 47 -12.83 -6.00 2.21
C LEU A 47 -13.47 -7.10 1.36
N SER A 48 -13.35 -7.02 0.03
CA SER A 48 -13.78 -8.07 -0.90
C SER A 48 -13.02 -9.37 -0.64
N ASP A 49 -11.69 -9.29 -0.55
CA ASP A 49 -10.82 -10.44 -0.28
C ASP A 49 -11.13 -11.06 1.09
N PHE A 50 -11.36 -10.24 2.12
CA PHE A 50 -11.83 -10.70 3.42
C PHE A 50 -13.14 -11.48 3.30
N GLY A 51 -14.12 -10.97 2.56
CA GLY A 51 -15.39 -11.66 2.32
C GLY A 51 -15.22 -13.00 1.63
N GLN A 52 -14.38 -13.05 0.60
CA GLN A 52 -14.07 -14.28 -0.13
C GLN A 52 -13.38 -15.33 0.77
N GLN A 53 -12.44 -14.91 1.61
CA GLN A 53 -11.81 -15.79 2.60
C GLN A 53 -12.84 -16.38 3.56
N GLN A 54 -13.75 -15.55 4.08
CA GLN A 54 -14.79 -16.02 4.98
C GLN A 54 -15.74 -17.00 4.29
N VAL A 55 -16.12 -16.75 3.03
CA VAL A 55 -16.93 -17.66 2.24
C VAL A 55 -16.24 -19.01 2.00
N MET A 56 -14.94 -19.02 1.71
CA MET A 56 -14.19 -20.27 1.55
C MET A 56 -14.26 -21.13 2.83
N LEU A 57 -14.15 -20.51 4.01
CA LEU A 57 -14.31 -21.20 5.28
C LEU A 57 -15.74 -21.74 5.47
N VAL A 58 -16.78 -20.93 5.22
CA VAL A 58 -18.18 -21.40 5.31
C VAL A 58 -18.42 -22.55 4.35
N ARG A 59 -17.88 -22.50 3.13
CA ARG A 59 -18.02 -23.54 2.12
C ARG A 59 -17.38 -24.85 2.55
N GLY A 60 -16.19 -24.78 3.17
CA GLY A 60 -15.54 -25.94 3.79
C GLY A 60 -16.41 -26.57 4.87
N VAL A 61 -17.02 -25.75 5.73
CA VAL A 61 -17.97 -26.21 6.76
C VAL A 61 -19.23 -26.83 6.13
N ALA A 62 -19.81 -26.19 5.11
CA ALA A 62 -21.02 -26.65 4.42
C ALA A 62 -20.86 -28.01 3.73
N ASN A 63 -19.65 -28.35 3.31
CA ASN A 63 -19.33 -29.64 2.69
C ASN A 63 -19.09 -30.77 3.71
N ALA A 64 -19.15 -30.50 5.01
CA ALA A 64 -18.93 -31.52 6.03
C ALA A 64 -20.04 -32.60 6.02
N PRO A 65 -19.69 -33.90 5.87
CA PRO A 65 -20.68 -34.98 5.74
C PRO A 65 -21.71 -35.03 6.88
N ARG A 66 -21.27 -34.72 8.10
CA ARG A 66 -22.12 -34.75 9.31
C ARG A 66 -23.24 -33.70 9.27
N LEU A 67 -23.01 -32.54 8.65
CA LEU A 67 -24.04 -31.50 8.51
C LEU A 67 -25.08 -31.91 7.48
N LYS A 68 -24.62 -32.51 6.38
CA LYS A 68 -25.48 -33.06 5.33
C LYS A 68 -26.34 -34.22 5.85
N GLU A 69 -25.75 -35.16 6.58
CA GLU A 69 -26.48 -36.31 7.17
C GLU A 69 -27.60 -35.84 8.10
N PHE A 70 -27.31 -34.86 8.97
CA PHE A 70 -28.29 -34.28 9.87
C PHE A 70 -29.43 -33.58 9.12
N LEU A 71 -29.13 -32.76 8.10
CA LEU A 71 -30.16 -32.08 7.30
C LEU A 71 -31.06 -33.03 6.50
N LEU A 72 -30.54 -34.20 6.09
CA LEU A 72 -31.30 -35.19 5.32
C LEU A 72 -32.15 -36.11 6.20
N THR A 73 -31.60 -36.54 7.33
CA THR A 73 -32.19 -37.65 8.13
C THR A 73 -32.73 -37.21 9.48
N GLY A 74 -32.33 -36.04 9.97
CA GLY A 74 -32.55 -35.60 11.36
C GLY A 74 -31.72 -36.35 12.40
N MET A 75 -30.90 -37.33 12.00
CA MET A 75 -30.02 -38.08 12.90
C MET A 75 -28.65 -37.41 13.02
N GLY A 76 -27.95 -37.64 14.13
CA GLY A 76 -26.58 -37.14 14.32
C GLY A 76 -26.47 -35.65 14.72
N GLU A 77 -27.54 -35.06 15.25
CA GLU A 77 -27.57 -33.66 15.73
C GLU A 77 -26.39 -33.31 16.65
N GLU A 78 -26.09 -34.18 17.62
CA GLU A 78 -24.99 -33.96 18.58
C GLU A 78 -23.61 -33.89 17.88
N GLY A 79 -23.42 -34.71 16.84
CA GLY A 79 -22.20 -34.70 16.03
C GLY A 79 -22.07 -33.44 15.18
N ALA A 80 -23.17 -32.99 14.56
CA ALA A 80 -23.24 -31.74 13.81
C ALA A 80 -23.03 -30.51 14.72
N ALA A 81 -23.66 -30.52 15.90
CA ALA A 81 -23.52 -29.50 16.93
C ALA A 81 -22.09 -29.38 17.47
N THR A 82 -21.44 -30.51 17.76
CA THR A 82 -20.04 -30.52 18.23
C THR A 82 -19.10 -30.00 17.13
N PHE A 83 -19.32 -30.39 15.88
CA PHE A 83 -18.54 -29.88 14.75
C PHE A 83 -18.67 -28.36 14.61
N LEU A 84 -19.90 -27.83 14.59
CA LEU A 84 -20.14 -26.39 14.54
C LEU A 84 -19.56 -25.66 15.76
N SER A 85 -19.56 -26.30 16.93
CA SER A 85 -18.95 -25.75 18.15
C SER A 85 -17.45 -25.53 17.97
N VAL A 86 -16.72 -26.57 17.55
CA VAL A 86 -15.27 -26.49 17.27
C VAL A 86 -14.97 -25.44 16.20
N MET A 87 -15.72 -25.46 15.09
CA MET A 87 -15.51 -24.50 14.01
C MET A 87 -15.82 -23.06 14.44
N SER A 88 -16.81 -22.85 15.32
CA SER A 88 -17.12 -21.52 15.87
C SER A 88 -16.05 -20.98 16.83
N GLN A 89 -15.13 -21.83 17.30
CA GLN A 89 -14.00 -21.46 18.16
C GLN A 89 -12.67 -21.40 17.41
N ALA A 90 -12.66 -21.75 16.11
CA ALA A 90 -11.45 -21.78 15.31
C ALA A 90 -10.81 -20.38 15.13
N SER A 91 -11.59 -19.31 15.31
CA SER A 91 -11.12 -17.93 15.33
C SER A 91 -11.92 -17.10 16.33
N SER A 92 -11.27 -16.14 16.99
CA SER A 92 -11.90 -15.16 17.87
C SER A 92 -12.84 -14.19 17.13
N ASP A 93 -12.64 -14.03 15.83
CA ASP A 93 -13.39 -13.07 15.00
C ASP A 93 -14.74 -13.64 14.54
N VAL A 94 -14.90 -14.97 14.63
CA VAL A 94 -16.16 -15.66 14.36
C VAL A 94 -17.10 -15.45 15.53
N ASN A 95 -18.16 -14.67 15.36
CA ASN A 95 -19.13 -14.46 16.42
C ASN A 95 -20.03 -15.69 16.63
N THR A 96 -20.54 -16.25 15.54
CA THR A 96 -21.52 -17.34 15.57
C THR A 96 -21.46 -18.15 14.28
N LEU A 97 -21.60 -19.46 14.40
CA LEU A 97 -21.77 -20.39 13.30
C LEU A 97 -23.11 -21.09 13.44
N TYR A 98 -23.87 -21.22 12.36
CA TYR A 98 -25.21 -21.80 12.40
C TYR A 98 -25.54 -22.60 11.15
N LEU A 99 -26.43 -23.56 11.32
CA LEU A 99 -27.01 -24.39 10.27
C LEU A 99 -28.49 -24.04 10.16
N PHE A 100 -29.00 -23.92 8.93
CA PHE A 100 -30.41 -23.68 8.66
C PHE A 100 -30.97 -24.67 7.64
N ASP A 101 -32.26 -24.96 7.78
CA ASP A 101 -33.01 -25.87 6.91
C ASP A 101 -33.43 -25.22 5.58
N ARG A 102 -34.18 -25.96 4.76
CA ARG A 102 -34.69 -25.46 3.45
C ARG A 102 -35.73 -24.34 3.59
N GLN A 103 -36.29 -24.12 4.77
CA GLN A 103 -37.17 -23.00 5.04
C GLN A 103 -36.39 -21.76 5.52
N GLY A 104 -35.08 -21.85 5.72
CA GLY A 104 -34.25 -20.75 6.24
C GLY A 104 -34.31 -20.60 7.76
N LYS A 105 -34.86 -21.60 8.47
CA LYS A 105 -34.91 -21.61 9.93
C LYS A 105 -33.64 -22.22 10.49
N GLN A 106 -33.05 -21.58 11.49
CA GLN A 106 -31.88 -22.14 12.18
C GLN A 106 -32.25 -23.43 12.91
N VAL A 107 -31.47 -24.48 12.69
CA VAL A 107 -31.61 -25.79 13.34
C VAL A 107 -30.46 -26.07 14.31
N ILE A 108 -29.28 -25.49 14.08
CA ILE A 108 -28.15 -25.52 15.03
C ILE A 108 -27.52 -24.13 15.05
N THR A 109 -27.23 -23.60 16.24
CA THR A 109 -26.52 -22.33 16.41
C THR A 109 -25.46 -22.47 17.48
N ARG A 110 -24.22 -22.08 17.19
CA ARG A 110 -23.08 -22.11 18.12
C ARG A 110 -22.35 -20.77 18.09
N ALA A 111 -22.31 -20.08 19.22
CA ALA A 111 -21.58 -18.83 19.40
C ALA A 111 -20.36 -19.11 20.28
N GLN A 112 -19.16 -19.11 19.69
CA GLN A 112 -17.91 -19.41 20.39
C GLN A 112 -18.00 -20.72 21.22
N GLY A 113 -18.61 -21.73 20.60
CA GLY A 113 -18.85 -23.08 21.13
C GLY A 113 -20.02 -23.22 22.11
N LYS A 114 -20.69 -22.12 22.48
CA LYS A 114 -21.90 -22.16 23.31
C LYS A 114 -23.15 -22.25 22.45
N GLU A 115 -24.17 -22.93 22.95
CA GLU A 115 -25.46 -23.01 22.29
C GLU A 115 -26.12 -21.63 22.19
N GLY A 116 -26.59 -21.28 20.98
CA GLY A 116 -27.29 -20.04 20.69
C GLY A 116 -28.76 -20.28 20.38
N LYS A 117 -29.58 -19.24 20.54
CA LYS A 117 -31.01 -19.28 20.23
C LYS A 117 -31.23 -19.42 18.71
N HIS A 118 -32.14 -20.30 18.31
CA HIS A 118 -32.57 -20.41 16.91
C HIS A 118 -33.49 -19.27 16.52
N ASN A 119 -33.22 -18.66 15.37
CA ASN A 119 -34.03 -17.62 14.77
C ASN A 119 -34.50 -18.05 13.38
N ASP A 120 -35.61 -17.48 12.94
CA ASP A 120 -36.06 -17.58 11.56
C ASP A 120 -35.32 -16.52 10.74
N LEU A 121 -34.53 -16.97 9.75
CA LEU A 121 -33.74 -16.13 8.89
C LEU A 121 -34.20 -16.20 7.43
N ALA A 122 -35.39 -16.75 7.15
CA ALA A 122 -35.90 -16.95 5.79
C ALA A 122 -35.98 -15.65 4.96
N ASN A 123 -36.19 -14.51 5.62
CA ASN A 123 -36.31 -13.19 5.00
C ASN A 123 -34.97 -12.48 4.82
N ARG A 124 -33.85 -13.11 5.19
CA ARG A 124 -32.52 -12.50 5.06
C ARG A 124 -31.95 -12.79 3.68
N GLU A 125 -31.51 -11.74 2.97
CA GLU A 125 -30.99 -11.85 1.60
C GLU A 125 -29.88 -12.88 1.45
N TYR A 126 -28.98 -12.98 2.42
CA TYR A 126 -27.84 -13.88 2.39
C TYR A 126 -28.28 -15.35 2.55
N VAL A 127 -29.29 -15.61 3.40
CA VAL A 127 -29.91 -16.93 3.53
C VAL A 127 -30.68 -17.29 2.26
N GLN A 128 -31.40 -16.35 1.67
CA GLN A 128 -32.11 -16.56 0.40
C GLN A 128 -31.14 -16.90 -0.74
N ALA A 129 -29.99 -16.22 -0.80
CA ALA A 129 -28.92 -16.53 -1.76
C ALA A 129 -28.40 -17.97 -1.60
N ALA A 130 -28.11 -18.39 -0.36
CA ALA A 130 -27.71 -19.76 -0.05
C ALA A 130 -28.78 -20.79 -0.44
N LEU A 131 -30.06 -20.53 -0.14
CA LEU A 131 -31.16 -21.42 -0.55
C LEU A 131 -31.35 -21.46 -2.08
N ALA A 132 -31.02 -20.38 -2.79
CA ALA A 132 -30.95 -20.33 -4.25
C ALA A 132 -29.68 -20.98 -4.83
N GLY A 133 -28.80 -21.51 -3.98
CA GLY A 133 -27.59 -22.21 -4.37
C GLY A 133 -26.40 -21.31 -4.69
N LYS A 134 -26.37 -20.08 -4.20
CA LYS A 134 -25.24 -19.14 -4.32
C LYS A 134 -24.71 -18.77 -2.93
N GLU A 135 -23.48 -18.32 -2.83
CA GLU A 135 -22.97 -17.76 -1.59
C GLU A 135 -23.67 -16.43 -1.27
N GLY A 136 -24.02 -16.24 0.00
CA GLY A 136 -24.77 -15.07 0.45
C GLY A 136 -23.95 -14.20 1.40
N PHE A 137 -24.07 -12.88 1.25
CA PHE A 137 -23.38 -11.86 2.06
C PHE A 137 -24.41 -10.88 2.61
N SER A 138 -24.29 -10.49 3.88
CA SER A 138 -25.18 -9.49 4.47
C SER A 138 -24.76 -8.07 4.08
N SER A 139 -25.68 -7.30 3.51
CA SER A 139 -25.47 -5.89 3.15
C SER A 139 -25.46 -4.95 4.35
N SER A 140 -26.08 -5.34 5.46
CA SER A 140 -26.24 -4.51 6.66
C SER A 140 -25.83 -5.23 7.95
N PRO A 141 -25.24 -4.52 8.94
CA PRO A 141 -24.82 -5.10 10.19
C PRO A 141 -26.04 -5.26 11.09
N ILE A 142 -26.10 -6.36 11.82
CA ILE A 142 -27.16 -6.59 12.80
C ILE A 142 -26.56 -6.80 14.17
N LYS A 143 -27.34 -6.51 15.21
CA LYS A 143 -26.94 -6.86 16.57
C LYS A 143 -27.15 -8.36 16.77
N SER A 144 -26.07 -9.08 17.07
CA SER A 144 -26.09 -10.50 17.37
C SER A 144 -27.00 -10.77 18.57
N TYR A 145 -27.98 -11.65 18.42
CA TYR A 145 -28.83 -12.09 19.53
C TYR A 145 -28.05 -12.90 20.58
N ALA A 146 -26.94 -13.53 20.17
CA ALA A 146 -26.13 -14.38 21.05
C ALA A 146 -25.14 -13.57 21.89
N THR A 147 -24.49 -12.56 21.28
CA THR A 147 -23.39 -11.84 21.92
C THR A 147 -23.66 -10.36 22.14
N GLY A 148 -24.71 -9.80 21.52
CA GLY A 148 -25.00 -8.36 21.55
C GLY A 148 -24.07 -7.50 20.70
N LYS A 149 -23.07 -8.09 20.04
CA LYS A 149 -22.13 -7.38 19.17
C LYS A 149 -22.72 -7.09 17.79
N LEU A 150 -22.19 -6.10 17.08
CA LEU A 150 -22.54 -5.86 15.69
C LEU A 150 -21.85 -6.89 14.81
N ILE A 151 -22.65 -7.55 13.96
CA ILE A 151 -22.18 -8.65 13.13
C ILE A 151 -22.62 -8.50 11.69
N VAL A 152 -21.81 -9.05 10.80
CA VAL A 152 -22.11 -9.27 9.39
C VAL A 152 -22.02 -10.77 9.12
N SER A 153 -22.80 -11.29 8.17
CA SER A 153 -22.93 -12.73 7.94
C SER A 153 -22.63 -13.12 6.51
N VAL A 154 -21.95 -14.25 6.37
CA VAL A 154 -21.77 -14.96 5.10
C VAL A 154 -22.40 -16.35 5.21
N THR A 155 -22.90 -16.86 4.09
CA THR A 155 -23.60 -18.15 4.03
C THR A 155 -23.23 -18.94 2.79
N ALA A 156 -23.27 -20.27 2.89
CA ALA A 156 -23.07 -21.18 1.77
C ALA A 156 -24.14 -22.28 1.77
N PRO A 157 -24.57 -22.75 0.59
CA PRO A 157 -25.51 -23.86 0.46
C PRO A 157 -24.90 -25.18 0.93
N VAL A 158 -25.68 -25.98 1.66
CA VAL A 158 -25.41 -27.40 1.86
C VAL A 158 -26.14 -28.17 0.77
N ARG A 159 -25.44 -29.06 0.07
CA ARG A 159 -25.96 -29.84 -1.06
C ARG A 159 -25.98 -31.33 -0.77
N ASP A 160 -26.98 -32.03 -1.29
CA ASP A 160 -26.97 -33.50 -1.31
C ASP A 160 -26.07 -34.07 -2.43
N ASP A 161 -25.94 -35.39 -2.54
CA ASP A 161 -25.11 -36.05 -3.58
C ASP A 161 -25.60 -35.77 -5.01
N SER A 162 -26.86 -35.34 -5.17
CA SER A 162 -27.42 -34.93 -6.46
C SER A 162 -27.16 -33.45 -6.79
N GLY A 163 -26.52 -32.71 -5.88
CA GLY A 163 -26.26 -31.27 -6.02
C GLY A 163 -27.42 -30.35 -5.61
N LYS A 164 -28.52 -30.92 -5.11
CA LYS A 164 -29.71 -30.16 -4.68
C LYS A 164 -29.47 -29.51 -3.32
N VAL A 165 -29.92 -28.27 -3.16
CA VAL A 165 -29.80 -27.51 -1.91
C VAL A 165 -30.77 -28.05 -0.86
N ILE A 166 -30.22 -28.52 0.26
CA ILE A 166 -30.94 -29.13 1.38
C ILE A 166 -30.91 -28.28 2.65
N GLY A 167 -30.27 -27.12 2.60
CA GLY A 167 -30.15 -26.15 3.68
C GLY A 167 -28.92 -25.28 3.44
N GLY A 168 -28.39 -24.68 4.49
CA GLY A 168 -27.16 -23.91 4.41
C GLY A 168 -26.46 -23.72 5.73
N VAL A 169 -25.19 -23.35 5.66
CA VAL A 169 -24.39 -22.93 6.81
C VAL A 169 -24.21 -21.43 6.71
N GLY A 170 -24.32 -20.75 7.86
CA GLY A 170 -24.00 -19.34 7.99
C GLY A 170 -22.98 -19.10 9.08
N MET A 171 -22.17 -18.07 8.86
CA MET A 171 -21.17 -17.60 9.81
C MET A 171 -21.28 -16.09 9.95
N SER A 172 -21.41 -15.65 11.19
CA SER A 172 -21.45 -14.26 11.58
C SER A 172 -20.11 -13.83 12.13
N TYR A 173 -19.60 -12.71 11.65
CA TYR A 173 -18.34 -12.08 12.05
C TYR A 173 -18.61 -10.82 12.83
N ASP A 174 -17.79 -10.59 13.84
CA ASP A 174 -17.76 -9.32 14.54
C ASP A 174 -17.18 -8.23 13.63
N ILE A 175 -17.88 -7.10 13.53
CA ILE A 175 -17.41 -5.97 12.73
C ILE A 175 -16.30 -5.16 13.44
N ASP A 176 -16.09 -5.34 14.74
CA ASP A 176 -15.07 -4.60 15.50
C ASP A 176 -13.66 -4.79 14.92
N GLY A 177 -13.34 -6.01 14.45
CA GLY A 177 -12.07 -6.31 13.78
C GLY A 177 -11.93 -5.58 12.43
N LEU A 178 -13.01 -5.59 11.63
CA LEU A 178 -13.08 -4.82 10.38
C LEU A 178 -12.89 -3.32 10.63
N MET A 179 -13.55 -2.80 11.66
CA MET A 179 -13.46 -1.40 12.09
C MET A 179 -12.04 -1.02 12.49
N LYS A 180 -11.39 -1.84 13.30
CA LYS A 180 -10.03 -1.55 13.76
C LYS A 180 -9.02 -1.57 12.62
N ASN A 181 -9.11 -2.59 11.76
CA ASN A 181 -8.10 -2.85 10.73
C ASN A 181 -8.26 -1.99 9.48
N TYR A 182 -9.50 -1.65 9.09
CA TYR A 182 -9.77 -0.98 7.82
C TYR A 182 -10.35 0.44 7.96
N ILE A 183 -10.72 0.86 9.19
CA ILE A 183 -11.31 2.20 9.41
C ILE A 183 -10.51 3.03 10.39
N GLN A 184 -10.32 2.56 11.62
CA GLN A 184 -9.69 3.35 12.68
C GLN A 184 -8.17 3.49 12.50
N GLY A 185 -7.52 2.49 11.91
CA GLY A 185 -6.07 2.49 11.67
C GLY A 185 -5.62 3.32 10.46
N ILE A 186 -6.54 3.73 9.58
CA ILE A 186 -6.21 4.40 8.32
C ILE A 186 -6.52 5.89 8.43
N LYS A 187 -5.50 6.73 8.22
CA LYS A 187 -5.62 8.19 8.19
C LYS A 187 -4.96 8.72 6.94
N LEU A 188 -5.60 9.71 6.32
CA LEU A 188 -5.07 10.43 5.18
C LEU A 188 -4.91 11.90 5.57
N GLY A 189 -3.68 12.34 5.80
CA GLY A 189 -3.44 13.63 6.42
C GLY A 189 -3.99 13.70 7.86
N SER A 190 -4.56 14.84 8.23
CA SER A 190 -5.07 15.14 9.57
C SER A 190 -6.58 14.94 9.68
N THR A 191 -7.32 15.21 8.60
CA THR A 191 -8.79 15.14 8.57
C THR A 191 -9.32 13.98 7.73
N GLY A 192 -8.48 13.39 6.88
CA GLY A 192 -8.90 12.35 5.96
C GLY A 192 -9.07 10.99 6.62
N HIS A 193 -10.19 10.32 6.33
CA HIS A 193 -10.52 9.02 6.89
C HIS A 193 -11.49 8.22 6.01
N PRO A 194 -11.42 6.88 6.05
CA PRO A 194 -12.39 6.02 5.39
C PRO A 194 -13.67 5.80 6.21
N PHE A 195 -14.75 5.42 5.54
CA PHE A 195 -15.99 4.94 6.11
C PHE A 195 -16.68 3.96 5.14
N ILE A 196 -17.64 3.19 5.62
CA ILE A 196 -18.35 2.15 4.85
C ILE A 196 -19.85 2.36 4.99
N VAL A 197 -20.57 2.30 3.87
CA VAL A 197 -22.04 2.31 3.83
C VAL A 197 -22.60 1.04 3.21
N SER A 198 -23.82 0.68 3.62
CA SER A 198 -24.66 -0.31 2.95
C SER A 198 -25.27 0.27 1.65
N PRO A 199 -25.82 -0.57 0.76
CA PRO A 199 -26.60 -0.11 -0.40
C PRO A 199 -27.76 0.82 -0.05
N GLU A 200 -28.34 0.63 1.13
CA GLU A 200 -29.46 1.41 1.65
C GLU A 200 -29.01 2.71 2.36
N GLY A 201 -27.70 3.00 2.34
CA GLY A 201 -27.09 4.17 2.97
C GLY A 201 -26.95 4.05 4.48
N VAL A 202 -27.00 2.86 5.05
CA VAL A 202 -26.74 2.65 6.49
C VAL A 202 -25.24 2.66 6.74
N MET A 203 -24.78 3.43 7.73
CA MET A 203 -23.37 3.45 8.11
C MET A 203 -22.95 2.12 8.74
N ILE A 204 -22.06 1.41 8.04
CA ILE A 204 -21.48 0.13 8.46
C ILE A 204 -20.27 0.39 9.36
N GLY A 205 -19.41 1.33 8.94
CA GLY A 205 -18.18 1.64 9.64
C GLY A 205 -17.77 3.09 9.49
N HIS A 206 -17.40 3.72 10.60
CA HIS A 206 -16.94 5.10 10.65
C HIS A 206 -16.02 5.31 11.87
N PRO A 207 -15.00 6.19 11.83
CA PRO A 207 -14.15 6.48 13.00
C PRO A 207 -14.94 6.98 14.21
N ASN A 208 -15.97 7.79 13.97
CA ASN A 208 -17.00 8.12 14.97
C ASN A 208 -18.06 7.00 15.05
N SER A 209 -18.03 6.24 16.15
CA SER A 209 -18.94 5.12 16.40
C SER A 209 -20.41 5.52 16.55
N GLU A 210 -20.72 6.78 16.89
CA GLU A 210 -22.10 7.25 17.03
C GLU A 210 -22.86 7.34 15.70
N LEU A 211 -22.14 7.29 14.57
CA LEU A 211 -22.75 7.33 13.24
C LEU A 211 -23.13 5.93 12.74
N ILE A 212 -22.58 4.87 13.31
CA ILE A 212 -22.84 3.49 12.90
C ILE A 212 -24.32 3.15 13.11
N LEU A 213 -24.90 2.37 12.19
CA LEU A 213 -26.34 2.02 12.09
C LEU A 213 -27.30 3.18 11.77
N LYS A 214 -26.83 4.43 11.62
CA LYS A 214 -27.67 5.53 11.14
C LYS A 214 -27.73 5.52 9.61
N ASN A 215 -28.86 5.95 9.07
CA ASN A 215 -29.07 6.03 7.63
C ASN A 215 -28.73 7.44 7.12
N PHE A 216 -27.89 7.51 6.09
CA PHE A 216 -27.44 8.73 5.44
C PHE A 216 -27.69 8.74 3.92
N ALA A 217 -28.59 7.88 3.41
CA ALA A 217 -28.90 7.81 1.99
C ALA A 217 -29.41 9.13 1.39
N ALA A 218 -29.98 10.01 2.23
CA ALA A 218 -30.47 11.33 1.82
C ALA A 218 -29.38 12.42 1.77
N GLU A 219 -28.19 12.18 2.32
CA GLU A 219 -27.09 13.14 2.28
C GLU A 219 -26.55 13.23 0.86
N PRO A 220 -26.44 14.43 0.24
CA PRO A 220 -26.11 14.56 -1.19
C PRO A 220 -24.86 13.78 -1.63
N GLY A 221 -23.76 13.84 -0.86
CA GLY A 221 -22.53 13.13 -1.18
C GLY A 221 -22.68 11.60 -1.10
N ILE A 222 -23.43 11.11 -0.12
CA ILE A 222 -23.68 9.67 0.05
C ILE A 222 -24.70 9.19 -0.99
N ALA A 223 -25.72 9.99 -1.31
CA ALA A 223 -26.70 9.69 -2.34
C ALA A 223 -26.04 9.50 -3.72
N ASP A 224 -25.01 10.29 -4.04
CA ASP A 224 -24.27 10.15 -5.30
C ASP A 224 -23.31 8.96 -5.27
N MET A 225 -22.70 8.69 -4.11
CA MET A 225 -21.92 7.47 -3.87
C MET A 225 -22.75 6.19 -4.05
N LEU A 226 -24.02 6.19 -3.66
CA LEU A 226 -24.91 5.02 -3.79
C LEU A 226 -25.43 4.80 -5.23
N LYS A 227 -25.37 5.83 -6.10
CA LYS A 227 -25.82 5.71 -7.50
C LYS A 227 -24.76 5.16 -8.44
N ASN A 228 -23.47 5.39 -8.13
CA ASN A 228 -22.35 5.05 -9.00
C ASN A 228 -21.42 4.06 -8.29
N SER A 229 -20.96 3.02 -8.99
CA SER A 229 -20.08 1.99 -8.42
C SER A 229 -18.73 2.54 -7.97
N SER A 230 -18.25 3.62 -8.59
CA SER A 230 -17.06 4.35 -8.14
C SER A 230 -17.15 5.80 -8.58
N GLY A 231 -16.40 6.65 -7.90
CA GLY A 231 -16.32 8.07 -8.24
C GLY A 231 -15.40 8.83 -7.31
N GLU A 232 -15.05 10.04 -7.72
CA GLU A 232 -14.09 10.87 -7.00
C GLU A 232 -14.42 12.35 -7.19
N GLY A 233 -13.87 13.20 -6.32
CA GLY A 233 -13.95 14.66 -6.47
C GLY A 233 -15.32 15.26 -6.16
N VAL A 234 -16.24 14.51 -5.53
CA VAL A 234 -17.54 15.06 -5.10
C VAL A 234 -17.36 15.79 -3.79
N THR A 235 -17.72 17.06 -3.77
CA THR A 235 -17.74 17.87 -2.56
C THR A 235 -19.09 17.76 -1.86
N TYR A 236 -19.08 17.51 -0.57
CA TYR A 236 -20.28 17.48 0.27
C TYR A 236 -20.00 18.08 1.63
N LYS A 237 -21.07 18.46 2.34
CA LYS A 237 -20.97 18.91 3.72
C LYS A 237 -21.01 17.68 4.62
N GLY A 238 -19.88 17.37 5.25
CA GLY A 238 -19.77 16.22 6.14
C GLY A 238 -20.60 16.37 7.41
N SER A 239 -20.73 15.28 8.16
CA SER A 239 -21.37 15.25 9.49
C SER A 239 -20.69 16.17 10.52
N ASN A 240 -19.45 16.56 10.25
CA ASN A 240 -18.67 17.55 11.01
C ASN A 240 -19.02 19.02 10.65
N GLY A 241 -19.91 19.25 9.69
CA GLY A 241 -20.32 20.58 9.22
C GLY A 241 -19.30 21.27 8.30
N HIS A 242 -18.17 20.63 8.01
CA HIS A 242 -17.14 21.14 7.10
C HIS A 242 -17.32 20.60 5.70
N GLU A 243 -16.99 21.43 4.71
CA GLU A 243 -16.96 21.03 3.31
C GLU A 243 -15.81 20.04 3.10
N SER A 244 -16.15 18.84 2.61
CA SER A 244 -15.25 17.71 2.47
C SER A 244 -15.37 17.13 1.08
N MET A 245 -14.25 16.66 0.55
CA MET A 245 -14.19 15.91 -0.69
C MET A 245 -14.46 14.43 -0.41
N LEU A 246 -15.06 13.74 -1.36
CA LEU A 246 -15.37 12.32 -1.30
C LEU A 246 -14.80 11.59 -2.52
N ALA A 247 -14.17 10.45 -2.27
CA ALA A 247 -13.85 9.44 -3.26
C ALA A 247 -14.35 8.08 -2.77
N TRP A 248 -14.79 7.21 -3.68
CA TRP A 248 -15.41 5.95 -3.29
C TRP A 248 -15.22 4.82 -4.31
N ALA A 249 -15.33 3.61 -3.78
CA ALA A 249 -15.30 2.38 -4.53
C ALA A 249 -16.32 1.38 -3.97
N ASP A 250 -17.01 0.67 -4.85
CA ASP A 250 -17.87 -0.44 -4.50
C ASP A 250 -17.04 -1.60 -3.97
N VAL A 251 -17.59 -2.33 -3.01
CA VAL A 251 -17.01 -3.56 -2.46
C VAL A 251 -17.78 -4.73 -3.06
N PRO A 252 -17.18 -5.48 -4.01
CA PRO A 252 -17.81 -6.66 -4.58
C PRO A 252 -18.28 -7.63 -3.50
N HIS A 253 -19.37 -8.34 -3.79
CA HIS A 253 -20.03 -9.35 -2.94
C HIS A 253 -20.77 -8.82 -1.72
N TRP A 254 -20.18 -7.92 -0.94
CA TRP A 254 -20.83 -7.30 0.23
C TRP A 254 -21.90 -6.26 -0.16
N ASN A 255 -21.85 -5.77 -1.40
CA ASN A 255 -22.63 -4.63 -1.89
C ASN A 255 -22.39 -3.34 -1.07
N TRP A 256 -21.29 -3.27 -0.33
CA TRP A 256 -20.93 -2.06 0.39
C TRP A 256 -20.30 -1.05 -0.54
N VAL A 257 -20.29 0.20 -0.10
CA VAL A 257 -19.48 1.24 -0.73
C VAL A 257 -18.55 1.81 0.32
N VAL A 258 -17.25 1.83 0.01
CA VAL A 258 -16.23 2.47 0.84
C VAL A 258 -16.06 3.89 0.36
N GLY A 259 -16.25 4.86 1.25
CA GLY A 259 -15.94 6.25 1.01
C GLY A 259 -14.68 6.65 1.76
N VAL A 260 -13.81 7.43 1.12
CA VAL A 260 -12.71 8.16 1.76
C VAL A 260 -13.06 9.63 1.66
N THR A 261 -13.06 10.31 2.80
CA THR A 261 -13.39 11.74 2.89
C THR A 261 -12.23 12.52 3.47
N MET A 262 -12.03 13.76 3.01
CA MET A 262 -11.02 14.70 3.54
C MET A 262 -11.54 16.14 3.41
N THR A 263 -11.22 17.00 4.37
CA THR A 263 -11.73 18.40 4.33
C THR A 263 -11.08 19.20 3.21
N VAL A 264 -11.87 20.02 2.51
CA VAL A 264 -11.37 20.87 1.42
C VAL A 264 -10.31 21.85 1.92
N ALA A 265 -10.46 22.35 3.15
CA ALA A 265 -9.47 23.23 3.79
C ALA A 265 -8.07 22.60 3.90
N GLU A 266 -7.99 21.28 4.13
CA GLU A 266 -6.69 20.58 4.17
C GLU A 266 -6.09 20.39 2.77
N ILE A 267 -6.93 20.15 1.76
CA ILE A 267 -6.50 20.10 0.34
C ILE A 267 -5.96 21.46 -0.11
N GLU A 268 -6.55 22.55 0.39
CA GLU A 268 -6.20 23.94 0.07
C GLU A 268 -4.99 24.48 0.83
N ALA A 269 -4.66 23.91 1.99
CA ALA A 269 -3.62 24.44 2.87
C ALA A 269 -2.25 24.63 2.17
N PRO A 270 -1.74 23.68 1.35
CA PRO A 270 -0.50 23.87 0.59
C PRO A 270 -0.56 25.05 -0.39
N ALA A 271 -1.70 25.24 -1.07
CA ALA A 271 -1.91 26.35 -2.00
C ALA A 271 -1.98 27.69 -1.27
N MET A 272 -2.58 27.73 -0.07
CA MET A 272 -2.61 28.92 0.79
C MET A 272 -1.22 29.30 1.32
N GLU A 273 -0.40 28.33 1.70
CA GLU A 273 0.97 28.57 2.15
C GLU A 273 1.84 29.14 1.02
N GLN A 274 1.79 28.53 -0.17
CA GLN A 274 2.48 29.04 -1.36
C GLN A 274 2.02 30.46 -1.74
N ARG A 275 0.72 30.74 -1.66
CA ARG A 275 0.18 32.09 -1.85
C ARG A 275 0.79 33.09 -0.88
N ASN A 276 0.87 32.75 0.41
CA ASN A 276 1.38 33.66 1.44
C ASN A 276 2.88 33.93 1.24
N ILE A 277 3.66 32.92 0.86
CA ILE A 277 5.08 33.09 0.50
C ILE A 277 5.21 34.02 -0.73
N MET A 278 4.39 33.83 -1.76
CA MET A 278 4.41 34.71 -2.94
C MET A 278 3.98 36.15 -2.63
N LEU A 279 2.98 36.35 -1.77
CA LEU A 279 2.59 37.69 -1.31
C LEU A 279 3.72 38.37 -0.54
N LEU A 280 4.48 37.62 0.26
CA LEU A 280 5.63 38.15 1.00
C LEU A 280 6.75 38.56 0.03
N ILE A 281 7.10 37.71 -0.94
CA ILE A 281 8.11 38.02 -1.98
C ILE A 281 7.66 39.23 -2.82
N GLY A 282 6.40 39.25 -3.25
CA GLY A 282 5.82 40.36 -4.01
C GLY A 282 5.82 41.67 -3.23
N GLY A 283 5.49 41.62 -1.93
CA GLY A 283 5.56 42.77 -1.04
C GLY A 283 6.97 43.34 -0.91
N ILE A 284 7.98 42.48 -0.75
CA ILE A 284 9.39 42.88 -0.73
C ILE A 284 9.79 43.52 -2.06
N ALA A 285 9.39 42.94 -3.19
CA ALA A 285 9.70 43.47 -4.52
C ALA A 285 9.09 44.86 -4.76
N VAL A 286 7.84 45.08 -4.33
CA VAL A 286 7.18 46.39 -4.43
C VAL A 286 7.86 47.41 -3.51
N ALA A 287 8.21 47.04 -2.28
CA ALA A 287 8.93 47.91 -1.37
C ALA A 287 10.30 48.33 -1.94
N ALA A 288 11.05 47.39 -2.51
CA ALA A 288 12.31 47.67 -3.19
C ALA A 288 12.11 48.61 -4.39
N LEU A 289 11.08 48.41 -5.21
CA LEU A 289 10.75 49.29 -6.34
C LEU A 289 10.41 50.72 -5.88
N ILE A 290 9.65 50.87 -4.80
CA ILE A 290 9.33 52.18 -4.22
C ILE A 290 10.60 52.88 -3.75
N ILE A 291 11.48 52.17 -3.03
CA ILE A 291 12.76 52.72 -2.55
C ILE A 291 13.62 53.17 -3.73
N ILE A 292 13.78 52.34 -4.77
CA ILE A 292 14.52 52.69 -5.98
C ILE A 292 13.92 53.92 -6.66
N THR A 293 12.58 54.01 -6.73
CA THR A 293 11.88 55.13 -7.36
C THR A 293 12.04 56.43 -6.57
N LEU A 294 11.99 56.37 -5.23
CA LEU A 294 12.21 57.52 -4.35
C LEU A 294 13.65 58.05 -4.47
N ILE A 295 14.63 57.15 -4.52
CA ILE A 295 16.05 57.50 -4.72
C ILE A 295 16.24 58.15 -6.11
N ALA A 296 15.62 57.60 -7.15
CA ALA A 296 15.67 58.17 -8.49
C ALA A 296 15.02 59.57 -8.55
N LEU A 297 13.88 59.77 -7.89
CA LEU A 297 13.17 61.04 -7.85
C LEU A 297 14.00 62.13 -7.14
N ASP A 298 14.64 61.80 -6.01
CA ASP A 298 15.53 62.73 -5.29
C ASP A 298 16.70 63.16 -6.18
N ARG A 299 17.33 62.20 -6.85
CA ARG A 299 18.54 62.43 -7.66
C ARG A 299 18.25 63.16 -8.98
N ILE A 300 17.14 62.86 -9.64
CA ILE A 300 16.83 63.35 -11.00
C ILE A 300 16.03 64.66 -10.98
N ALA A 301 15.16 64.87 -9.98
CA ALA A 301 14.26 66.02 -9.93
C ALA A 301 14.51 66.95 -8.74
N VAL A 302 14.48 66.43 -7.51
CA VAL A 302 14.45 67.26 -6.29
C VAL A 302 15.76 68.03 -6.07
N ARG A 303 16.91 67.34 -6.14
CA ARG A 303 18.23 67.99 -5.98
C ARG A 303 18.50 69.05 -7.05
N PRO A 304 18.32 68.78 -8.36
CA PRO A 304 18.45 69.80 -9.41
C PRO A 304 17.57 71.03 -9.23
N LEU A 305 16.32 70.86 -8.78
CA LEU A 305 15.40 71.99 -8.53
C LEU A 305 15.85 72.84 -7.34
N ARG A 306 16.34 72.23 -6.25
CA ARG A 306 16.92 72.98 -5.12
C ARG A 306 18.14 73.80 -5.53
N LEU A 307 18.99 73.26 -6.42
CA LEU A 307 20.14 73.98 -6.95
C LEU A 307 19.72 75.19 -7.80
N LEU A 308 18.69 75.04 -8.64
CA LEU A 308 18.12 76.16 -9.41
C LEU A 308 17.52 77.24 -8.52
N GLN A 309 16.77 76.84 -7.48
CA GLN A 309 16.20 77.75 -6.51
C GLN A 309 17.30 78.56 -5.80
N GLY A 310 18.35 77.89 -5.32
CA GLY A 310 19.48 78.56 -4.67
C GLY A 310 20.20 79.55 -5.59
N TYR A 311 20.42 79.17 -6.85
CA TYR A 311 21.04 80.03 -7.85
C TYR A 311 20.19 81.28 -8.16
N ALA A 312 18.88 81.10 -8.37
CA ALA A 312 17.96 82.21 -8.58
C ALA A 312 17.93 83.17 -7.37
N GLY A 313 18.02 82.65 -6.14
CA GLY A 313 18.14 83.47 -4.93
C GLY A 313 19.41 84.32 -4.92
N GLN A 314 20.57 83.76 -5.27
CA GLN A 314 21.83 84.51 -5.35
C GLN A 314 21.82 85.62 -6.41
N VAL A 315 21.19 85.36 -7.56
CA VAL A 315 21.00 86.36 -8.63
C VAL A 315 20.11 87.50 -8.15
N ALA A 316 19.04 87.20 -7.41
CA ALA A 316 18.15 88.22 -6.83
C ALA A 316 18.84 89.12 -5.79
N GLU A 317 19.90 88.61 -5.14
CA GLU A 317 20.75 89.37 -4.20
C GLU A 317 21.86 90.18 -4.90
N GLY A 318 21.87 90.24 -6.23
CA GLY A 318 22.82 91.03 -7.02
C GLY A 318 24.17 90.33 -7.29
N ARG A 319 24.32 89.05 -6.94
CA ARG A 319 25.55 88.28 -7.16
C ARG A 319 25.49 87.52 -8.49
N LEU A 320 25.98 88.14 -9.56
CA LEU A 320 25.90 87.60 -10.93
C LEU A 320 27.09 86.71 -11.35
N ASP A 321 28.12 86.59 -10.50
CA ASP A 321 29.38 85.91 -10.88
C ASP A 321 29.40 84.41 -10.60
N HIS A 322 28.35 83.87 -9.97
CA HIS A 322 28.21 82.44 -9.80
C HIS A 322 27.78 81.76 -11.10
N VAL A 323 28.35 80.57 -11.34
CA VAL A 323 28.07 79.76 -12.52
C VAL A 323 27.17 78.59 -12.12
N LEU A 324 25.97 78.52 -12.70
CA LEU A 324 25.06 77.39 -12.54
C LEU A 324 25.55 76.18 -13.35
N VAL A 325 26.25 75.25 -12.71
CA VAL A 325 26.71 74.00 -13.33
C VAL A 325 25.66 72.91 -13.16
N LEU A 326 24.57 73.00 -13.94
CA LEU A 326 23.55 71.96 -14.03
C LEU A 326 23.47 71.44 -15.48
N ARG A 327 24.01 70.24 -15.73
CA ARG A 327 23.91 69.56 -17.02
C ARG A 327 22.83 68.49 -16.95
N SER A 328 21.61 68.88 -17.33
CA SER A 328 20.50 67.95 -17.51
C SER A 328 19.95 68.07 -18.92
N ARG A 329 19.53 66.96 -19.53
CA ARG A 329 18.92 66.93 -20.87
C ARG A 329 17.39 67.06 -20.83
N ASN A 330 16.79 67.18 -19.65
CA ASN A 330 15.35 67.32 -19.43
C ASN A 330 14.93 68.80 -19.28
N GLU A 331 13.66 69.04 -18.97
CA GLU A 331 13.02 70.35 -18.81
C GLU A 331 13.69 71.21 -17.73
N ILE A 332 14.27 70.58 -16.70
CA ILE A 332 15.05 71.27 -15.65
C ILE A 332 16.36 71.83 -16.23
N GLY A 333 16.98 71.10 -17.17
CA GLY A 333 18.14 71.59 -17.91
C GLY A 333 17.82 72.77 -18.82
N LYS A 334 16.67 72.74 -19.51
CA LYS A 334 16.19 73.90 -20.29
C LYS A 334 15.90 75.11 -19.40
N LEU A 335 15.33 74.90 -18.21
CA LEU A 335 15.11 75.97 -17.24
C LEU A 335 16.44 76.58 -16.75
N ALA A 336 17.46 75.75 -16.53
CA ALA A 336 18.82 76.20 -16.21
C ALA A 336 19.45 77.05 -17.33
N GLU A 337 19.23 76.67 -18.59
CA GLU A 337 19.67 77.42 -19.79
C GLU A 337 19.00 78.81 -19.87
N ASN A 338 17.70 78.87 -19.64
CA ASN A 338 16.93 80.12 -19.64
C ASN A 338 17.38 81.06 -18.51
N LEU A 339 17.63 80.51 -17.31
CA LEU A 339 18.21 81.26 -16.18
C LEU A 339 19.62 81.79 -16.50
N ARG A 340 20.48 81.00 -17.16
CA ARG A 340 21.80 81.45 -17.63
C ARG A 340 21.68 82.61 -18.63
N THR A 341 20.75 82.51 -19.57
CA THR A 341 20.52 83.54 -20.59
C THR A 341 20.04 84.86 -19.97
N MET A 342 19.15 84.79 -18.98
CA MET A 342 18.68 85.96 -18.21
C MET A 342 19.84 86.67 -17.47
N VAL A 343 20.72 85.91 -16.79
CA VAL A 343 21.89 86.45 -16.08
C VAL A 343 22.92 87.05 -17.04
N ALA A 344 23.15 86.41 -18.19
CA ALA A 344 24.03 86.95 -19.23
C ALA A 344 23.51 88.29 -19.78
N SER A 345 22.20 88.43 -19.99
CA SER A 345 21.59 89.69 -20.42
C SER A 345 21.67 90.80 -19.37
N LEU A 346 21.64 90.45 -18.07
CA LEU A 346 21.89 91.39 -16.97
C LEU A 346 23.35 91.87 -16.93
N LYS A 347 24.33 90.99 -17.19
CA LYS A 347 25.75 91.36 -17.31
C LYS A 347 26.02 92.26 -18.52
N ASP A 348 25.36 91.99 -19.65
CA ASP A 348 25.50 92.79 -20.86
C ASP A 348 24.95 94.22 -20.69
N MET A 349 23.83 94.39 -19.97
CA MET A 349 23.33 95.73 -19.60
C MET A 349 24.26 96.50 -18.65
N ILE A 350 25.02 95.80 -17.79
CA ILE A 350 26.03 96.43 -16.91
C ILE A 350 27.29 96.79 -17.70
N ALA A 351 27.70 95.95 -18.66
CA ALA A 351 28.87 96.18 -19.51
C ALA A 351 28.69 97.37 -20.47
N GLN A 352 27.46 97.70 -20.87
CA GLN A 352 27.17 98.89 -21.68
C GLN A 352 27.30 100.23 -20.92
N ALA A 353 27.53 100.20 -19.60
CA ALA A 353 27.70 101.40 -18.77
C ALA A 353 29.17 101.88 -18.61
N ASP A 354 30.18 101.05 -18.93
CA ASP A 354 31.61 101.33 -18.62
C ASP A 354 32.46 101.79 -19.83
N GLU A 355 31.86 101.96 -21.01
CA GLU A 355 32.57 102.21 -22.28
C GLU A 355 32.91 103.70 -22.55
N LYS A 356 33.26 104.48 -21.51
CA LYS A 356 33.64 105.91 -21.69
C LYS A 356 34.88 106.38 -20.94
N THR A 357 35.69 105.49 -20.38
CA THR A 357 37.01 105.83 -19.79
C THR A 357 38.17 105.24 -20.59
N ARG A 358 38.08 105.52 -21.88
CA ARG A 358 39.10 105.50 -22.93
C ARG A 358 40.53 105.86 -22.45
N LEU A 359 41.46 104.96 -22.74
CA LEU A 359 42.82 105.14 -23.29
C LEU A 359 43.72 106.27 -22.72
N ALA A 360 44.65 105.86 -21.86
CA ALA A 360 46.05 106.28 -21.83
C ALA A 360 46.77 105.23 -20.95
N LYS A 361 47.62 104.34 -21.44
CA LYS A 361 48.95 104.67 -21.96
C LYS A 361 49.60 103.36 -22.44
N GLN A 362 49.37 103.03 -23.71
CA GLN A 362 50.27 102.17 -24.47
C GLN A 362 51.69 102.76 -24.43
N GLU A 363 52.70 101.90 -24.51
CA GLU A 363 54.14 102.14 -24.31
C GLU A 363 54.68 101.80 -22.91
N SER A 364 54.43 100.57 -22.47
CA SER A 364 55.37 99.84 -21.60
C SER A 364 55.29 98.32 -21.83
N ASP A 365 55.02 97.92 -23.08
CA ASP A 365 55.06 96.52 -23.51
C ASP A 365 56.43 96.22 -24.10
N ARG A 366 57.23 95.38 -23.40
CA ARG A 366 57.93 94.22 -24.01
C ARG A 366 58.93 93.47 -23.13
N ALA A 367 59.15 93.86 -21.87
CA ALA A 367 60.17 93.19 -21.04
C ALA A 367 59.63 92.36 -19.85
N ALA A 368 58.30 92.25 -19.68
CA ALA A 368 57.67 91.46 -18.60
C ALA A 368 56.89 90.22 -19.09
N LEU A 369 56.59 90.13 -20.39
CA LEU A 369 55.69 89.09 -20.94
C LEU A 369 56.28 87.68 -20.90
N ALA A 370 57.60 87.50 -21.00
CA ALA A 370 58.21 86.16 -21.03
C ALA A 370 58.26 85.48 -19.64
N THR A 371 58.24 86.25 -18.55
CA THR A 371 58.26 85.72 -17.18
C THR A 371 56.84 85.47 -16.65
N ALA A 372 55.87 86.31 -17.05
CA ALA A 372 54.46 86.11 -16.72
C ALA A 372 53.85 84.92 -17.49
N GLU A 373 54.17 84.71 -18.77
CA GLU A 373 53.75 83.52 -19.52
C GLU A 373 54.36 82.22 -18.95
N ALA A 374 55.58 82.28 -18.39
CA ALA A 374 56.22 81.13 -17.75
C ALA A 374 55.61 80.81 -16.37
N GLU A 375 55.25 81.82 -15.57
CA GLU A 375 54.53 81.61 -14.30
C GLU A 375 53.08 81.18 -14.52
N GLU A 376 52.39 81.71 -15.53
CA GLU A 376 51.04 81.29 -15.92
C GLU A 376 51.02 79.87 -16.50
N ALA A 377 51.99 79.52 -17.36
CA ALA A 377 52.14 78.14 -17.85
C ALA A 377 52.51 77.16 -16.73
N ARG A 378 53.32 77.58 -15.75
CA ARG A 378 53.68 76.74 -14.59
C ARG A 378 52.52 76.59 -13.61
N ALA A 379 51.76 77.64 -13.35
CA ALA A 379 50.54 77.58 -12.54
C ALA A 379 49.43 76.77 -13.22
N ALA A 380 49.26 76.91 -14.55
CA ALA A 380 48.34 76.09 -15.33
C ALA A 380 48.78 74.61 -15.40
N ALA A 381 50.10 74.34 -15.49
CA ALA A 381 50.63 72.98 -15.45
C ALA A 381 50.48 72.33 -14.07
N GLU A 382 50.74 73.04 -12.98
CA GLU A 382 50.49 72.54 -11.62
C GLU A 382 48.99 72.33 -11.36
N LYS A 383 48.13 73.24 -11.82
CA LYS A 383 46.67 73.07 -11.75
C LYS A 383 46.18 71.87 -12.57
N ALA A 384 46.66 71.69 -13.80
CA ALA A 384 46.31 70.55 -14.65
C ALA A 384 46.84 69.22 -14.08
N LYS A 385 48.01 69.24 -13.44
CA LYS A 385 48.59 68.10 -12.73
C LYS A 385 47.80 67.75 -11.47
N ALA A 386 47.36 68.74 -10.69
CA ALA A 386 46.47 68.58 -9.55
C ALA A 386 45.09 68.02 -9.98
N GLU A 387 44.48 68.58 -11.02
CA GLU A 387 43.22 68.09 -11.60
C GLU A 387 43.36 66.66 -12.15
N GLY A 388 44.47 66.35 -12.83
CA GLY A 388 44.79 65.01 -13.32
C GLY A 388 45.00 63.99 -12.19
N MET A 389 45.68 64.39 -11.11
CA MET A 389 45.89 63.57 -9.91
C MET A 389 44.58 63.29 -9.17
N LEU A 390 43.71 64.29 -9.02
CA LEU A 390 42.38 64.13 -8.41
C LEU A 390 41.47 63.23 -9.26
N HIS A 391 41.51 63.36 -10.59
CA HIS A 391 40.76 62.49 -11.49
C HIS A 391 41.29 61.03 -11.46
N ALA A 392 42.61 60.84 -11.40
CA ALA A 392 43.22 59.51 -11.22
C ALA A 392 42.84 58.90 -9.86
N ALA A 393 42.88 59.70 -8.79
CA ALA A 393 42.48 59.28 -7.45
C ALA A 393 41.00 58.87 -7.40
N SER A 394 40.10 59.61 -8.04
CA SER A 394 38.67 59.26 -8.11
C SER A 394 38.42 57.96 -8.89
N ARG A 395 39.16 57.71 -9.98
CA ARG A 395 39.08 56.43 -10.71
C ARG A 395 39.60 55.26 -9.87
N LEU A 396 40.74 55.43 -9.22
CA LEU A 396 41.32 54.41 -8.35
C LEU A 396 40.41 54.11 -7.15
N GLU A 397 39.74 55.12 -6.59
CA GLU A 397 38.75 54.94 -5.52
C GLU A 397 37.57 54.07 -5.97
N GLY A 398 37.09 54.26 -7.21
CA GLY A 398 36.07 53.39 -7.80
C GLY A 398 36.53 51.93 -7.95
N VAL A 399 37.78 51.71 -8.36
CA VAL A 399 38.37 50.36 -8.47
C VAL A 399 38.54 49.71 -7.09
N VAL A 400 39.10 50.42 -6.11
CA VAL A 400 39.29 49.93 -4.74
C VAL A 400 37.94 49.59 -4.09
N ARG A 401 36.90 50.40 -4.32
CA ARG A 401 35.54 50.11 -3.86
C ARG A 401 35.01 48.82 -4.49
N ALA A 402 35.14 48.64 -5.80
CA ALA A 402 34.72 47.41 -6.47
C ALA A 402 35.46 46.17 -5.96
N ILE A 403 36.76 46.28 -5.67
CA ILE A 403 37.55 45.17 -5.08
C ILE A 403 37.07 44.87 -3.65
N THR A 404 36.77 45.91 -2.85
CA THR A 404 36.24 45.74 -1.49
C THR A 404 34.90 45.01 -1.52
N ASP A 405 33.95 45.49 -2.33
CA ASP A 405 32.62 44.89 -2.48
C ASP A 405 32.72 43.42 -2.98
N ALA A 406 33.61 43.15 -3.95
CA ALA A 406 33.84 41.80 -4.46
C ALA A 406 34.50 40.88 -3.42
N SER A 407 35.39 41.42 -2.57
CA SER A 407 36.05 40.65 -1.50
C SER A 407 35.08 40.30 -0.38
N GLU A 408 34.17 41.22 0.00
CA GLU A 408 33.09 40.95 0.95
C GLU A 408 32.14 39.87 0.41
N ALA A 409 31.70 39.97 -0.84
CA ALA A 409 30.87 38.96 -1.48
C ALA A 409 31.56 37.58 -1.55
N LEU A 410 32.85 37.56 -1.89
CA LEU A 410 33.64 36.33 -1.94
C LEU A 410 33.80 35.71 -0.55
N SER A 411 33.98 36.52 0.50
CA SER A 411 34.04 36.05 1.90
C SER A 411 32.77 35.29 2.29
N VAL A 412 31.60 35.84 1.95
CA VAL A 412 30.30 35.17 2.19
C VAL A 412 30.21 33.84 1.43
N GLN A 413 30.64 33.82 0.17
CA GLN A 413 30.63 32.60 -0.65
C GLN A 413 31.58 31.51 -0.12
N VAL A 414 32.75 31.91 0.39
CA VAL A 414 33.73 31.00 0.99
C VAL A 414 33.17 30.39 2.28
N ASP A 415 32.57 31.20 3.15
CA ASP A 415 31.92 30.70 4.38
C ASP A 415 30.77 29.73 4.06
N GLN A 416 29.92 30.07 3.09
CA GLN A 416 28.84 29.19 2.63
C GLN A 416 29.38 27.85 2.10
N SER A 417 30.45 27.88 1.30
CA SER A 417 31.05 26.68 0.72
C SER A 417 31.74 25.82 1.79
N SER A 418 32.38 26.45 2.78
CA SER A 418 32.97 25.77 3.93
C SER A 418 31.92 25.03 4.76
N ARG A 419 30.81 25.70 5.08
CA ARG A 419 29.68 25.06 5.79
C ARG A 419 29.03 23.96 4.97
N GLY A 420 28.92 24.15 3.65
CA GLY A 420 28.42 23.13 2.73
C GLY A 420 29.29 21.87 2.74
N ALA A 421 30.61 22.02 2.70
CA ALA A 421 31.56 20.91 2.77
C ALA A 421 31.49 20.19 4.13
N GLU A 422 31.37 20.91 5.24
CA GLU A 422 31.18 20.32 6.57
C GLU A 422 29.87 19.53 6.65
N GLN A 423 28.77 20.08 6.14
CA GLN A 423 27.49 19.38 6.09
C GLN A 423 27.53 18.13 5.18
N GLN A 424 28.27 18.20 4.08
CA GLN A 424 28.47 17.05 3.18
C GLN A 424 29.25 15.93 3.87
N SER A 425 30.28 16.26 4.66
CA SER A 425 31.03 15.28 5.47
C SER A 425 30.12 14.60 6.51
N VAL A 426 29.26 15.34 7.21
CA VAL A 426 28.31 14.76 8.16
C VAL A 426 27.36 13.79 7.47
N ARG A 427 26.75 14.19 6.35
CA ARG A 427 25.84 13.32 5.58
C ARG A 427 26.55 12.09 5.01
N ALA A 428 27.80 12.23 4.59
CA ALA A 428 28.62 11.11 4.14
C ALA A 428 28.85 10.11 5.29
N SER A 429 29.15 10.59 6.50
CA SER A 429 29.29 9.73 7.69
C SER A 429 28.00 9.00 8.04
N GLU A 430 26.85 9.68 7.99
CA GLU A 430 25.53 9.05 8.21
C GLU A 430 25.24 7.97 7.16
N THR A 431 25.60 8.24 5.90
CA THR A 431 25.44 7.28 4.81
C THR A 431 26.37 6.07 5.03
N ALA A 432 27.62 6.27 5.45
CA ALA A 432 28.55 5.19 5.74
C ALA A 432 27.99 4.26 6.85
N THR A 433 27.46 4.82 7.94
CA THR A 433 26.82 4.03 9.00
C THR A 433 25.61 3.25 8.47
N ALA A 434 24.75 3.86 7.65
CA ALA A 434 23.63 3.16 7.03
C ALA A 434 24.09 2.03 6.08
N MET A 435 25.24 2.19 5.41
CA MET A 435 25.83 1.15 4.57
C MET A 435 26.43 0.00 5.37
N GLU A 436 27.02 0.27 6.54
CA GLU A 436 27.47 -0.78 7.48
C GLU A 436 26.28 -1.60 8.00
N GLU A 437 25.19 -0.95 8.39
CA GLU A 437 23.94 -1.61 8.78
C GLU A 437 23.35 -2.42 7.61
N MET A 438 23.38 -1.88 6.39
CA MET A 438 22.96 -2.59 5.18
C MET A 438 23.80 -3.87 4.97
N ASN A 439 25.11 -3.81 5.13
CA ASN A 439 25.97 -5.00 4.94
C ASN A 439 25.66 -6.09 5.98
N SER A 440 25.41 -5.68 7.24
CA SER A 440 24.97 -6.60 8.29
C SER A 440 23.66 -7.30 7.93
N THR A 441 22.65 -6.53 7.50
CA THR A 441 21.34 -7.10 7.09
C THR A 441 21.43 -7.97 5.85
N VAL A 442 22.26 -7.61 4.85
CA VAL A 442 22.49 -8.43 3.66
C VAL A 442 23.14 -9.77 4.03
N THR A 443 24.11 -9.77 4.95
CA THR A 443 24.72 -11.00 5.47
C THR A 443 23.70 -11.88 6.19
N GLU A 444 22.80 -11.27 6.96
CA GLU A 444 21.70 -11.98 7.63
C GLU A 444 20.71 -12.58 6.62
N VAL A 445 20.35 -11.84 5.57
CA VAL A 445 19.48 -12.34 4.48
C VAL A 445 20.14 -13.54 3.78
N ALA A 446 21.43 -13.46 3.46
CA ALA A 446 22.17 -14.55 2.85
C ALA A 446 22.19 -15.81 3.74
N ARG A 447 22.41 -15.64 5.06
CA ARG A 447 22.36 -16.74 6.03
C ARG A 447 20.97 -17.36 6.12
N ASN A 448 19.94 -16.54 6.23
CA ASN A 448 18.55 -17.00 6.31
C ASN A 448 18.12 -17.73 5.03
N ALA A 449 18.58 -17.27 3.86
CA ALA A 449 18.37 -17.98 2.60
C ALA A 449 19.07 -19.35 2.62
N ALA A 450 20.32 -19.44 3.06
CA ALA A 450 21.02 -20.72 3.16
C ALA A 450 20.29 -21.72 4.10
N GLU A 451 19.79 -21.24 5.24
CA GLU A 451 19.01 -22.06 6.19
C GLU A 451 17.66 -22.51 5.61
N ALA A 452 16.97 -21.62 4.89
CA ALA A 452 15.72 -21.95 4.20
C ALA A 452 15.94 -22.98 3.08
N ALA A 453 17.04 -22.88 2.32
CA ALA A 453 17.39 -23.84 1.28
C ALA A 453 17.67 -25.24 1.87
N SER A 454 18.40 -25.30 2.98
CA SER A 454 18.64 -26.54 3.71
C SER A 454 17.33 -27.15 4.22
N SER A 455 16.44 -26.33 4.78
CA SER A 455 15.12 -26.76 5.26
C SER A 455 14.24 -27.29 4.13
N ALA A 456 14.28 -26.65 2.97
CA ALA A 456 13.60 -27.12 1.76
C ALA A 456 14.15 -28.48 1.32
N ASP A 457 15.47 -28.67 1.26
CA ASP A 457 16.07 -29.96 0.93
C ASP A 457 15.65 -31.07 1.91
N HIS A 458 15.59 -30.77 3.21
CA HIS A 458 15.06 -31.70 4.22
C HIS A 458 13.60 -32.04 3.98
N ALA A 459 12.75 -31.06 3.70
CA ALA A 459 11.34 -31.27 3.39
C ALA A 459 11.16 -32.13 2.12
N ARG A 460 11.98 -31.89 1.09
CA ARG A 460 11.98 -32.65 -0.16
C ARG A 460 12.29 -34.13 0.09
N ASN A 461 13.34 -34.39 0.87
CA ASN A 461 13.74 -35.75 1.22
C ASN A 461 12.64 -36.48 2.00
N ARG A 462 11.99 -35.80 2.96
CA ARG A 462 10.88 -36.35 3.74
C ARG A 462 9.63 -36.63 2.91
N ALA A 463 9.29 -35.73 1.98
CA ALA A 463 8.17 -35.93 1.08
C ALA A 463 8.43 -37.09 0.10
N THR A 464 9.67 -37.20 -0.41
CA THR A 464 10.10 -38.32 -1.27
C THR A 464 10.06 -39.65 -0.53
N GLU A 465 10.55 -39.70 0.72
CA GLU A 465 10.46 -40.87 1.59
C GLU A 465 8.99 -41.25 1.85
N GLY A 466 8.14 -40.27 2.14
CA GLY A 466 6.70 -40.47 2.29
C GLY A 466 6.05 -41.04 1.03
N ALA A 467 6.39 -40.52 -0.15
CA ALA A 467 5.86 -41.00 -1.42
C ALA A 467 6.24 -42.47 -1.67
N ASN A 468 7.48 -42.84 -1.32
CA ASN A 468 7.94 -44.23 -1.39
C ASN A 468 7.17 -45.14 -0.42
N VAL A 469 6.91 -44.70 0.81
CA VAL A 469 6.11 -45.46 1.79
C VAL A 469 4.68 -45.67 1.29
N VAL A 470 4.06 -44.65 0.71
CA VAL A 470 2.72 -44.76 0.11
C VAL A 470 2.73 -45.72 -1.08
N SER A 471 3.74 -45.66 -1.94
CA SER A 471 3.89 -46.60 -3.06
C SER A 471 3.98 -48.06 -2.59
N GLN A 472 4.76 -48.31 -1.52
CA GLN A 472 4.84 -49.64 -0.90
C GLN A 472 3.49 -50.07 -0.30
N ALA A 473 2.77 -49.15 0.35
CA ALA A 473 1.44 -49.43 0.91
C ALA A 473 0.44 -49.80 -0.18
N VAL A 474 0.39 -49.06 -1.30
CA VAL A 474 -0.46 -49.37 -2.46
C VAL A 474 -0.13 -50.77 -3.01
N SER A 475 1.15 -51.11 -3.12
CA SER A 475 1.56 -52.46 -3.54
C SER A 475 1.08 -53.55 -2.57
N GLY A 476 1.17 -53.32 -1.26
CA GLY A 476 0.69 -54.26 -0.24
C GLY A 476 -0.83 -54.43 -0.24
N ILE A 477 -1.56 -53.33 -0.47
CA ILE A 477 -3.03 -53.36 -0.62
C ILE A 477 -3.42 -54.18 -1.87
N GLY A 478 -2.70 -54.02 -2.98
CA GLY A 478 -2.92 -54.83 -4.19
C GLY A 478 -2.73 -56.33 -3.95
N GLN A 479 -1.74 -56.73 -3.12
CA GLN A 479 -1.58 -58.14 -2.72
C GLN A 479 -2.76 -58.64 -1.89
N ALA A 480 -3.25 -57.83 -0.94
CA ALA A 480 -4.42 -58.17 -0.13
C ALA A 480 -5.70 -58.31 -0.99
N GLN A 481 -5.86 -57.46 -2.02
CA GLN A 481 -6.95 -57.57 -2.99
C GLN A 481 -6.90 -58.90 -3.75
N GLY A 482 -5.72 -59.33 -4.18
CA GLY A 482 -5.49 -60.62 -4.81
C GLY A 482 -5.89 -61.78 -3.89
N GLN A 483 -5.44 -61.77 -2.64
CA GLN A 483 -5.79 -62.80 -1.65
C GLN A 483 -7.29 -62.85 -1.34
N ALA A 484 -7.96 -61.69 -1.25
CA ALA A 484 -9.40 -61.64 -1.05
C ALA A 484 -10.15 -62.24 -2.25
N THR A 485 -9.68 -61.99 -3.47
CA THR A 485 -10.26 -62.54 -4.70
C THR A 485 -10.10 -64.07 -4.76
N GLU A 486 -8.93 -64.59 -4.37
CA GLU A 486 -8.68 -66.03 -4.27
C GLU A 486 -9.57 -66.69 -3.21
N LEU A 487 -9.67 -66.09 -2.01
CA LEU A 487 -10.58 -66.56 -0.96
C LEU A 487 -12.04 -66.59 -1.40
N LYS A 488 -12.49 -65.61 -2.20
CA LYS A 488 -13.83 -65.61 -2.80
C LYS A 488 -14.05 -66.83 -3.69
N ALA A 489 -13.05 -67.16 -4.52
CA ALA A 489 -13.10 -68.31 -5.41
C ALA A 489 -13.16 -69.63 -4.63
N ASP A 490 -12.32 -69.78 -3.60
CA ASP A 490 -12.30 -70.96 -2.74
C ASP A 490 -13.63 -71.16 -1.98
N MET A 491 -14.19 -70.09 -1.43
CA MET A 491 -15.51 -70.15 -0.78
C MET A 491 -16.60 -70.51 -1.79
N THR A 492 -16.56 -69.96 -3.01
CA THR A 492 -17.53 -70.33 -4.06
C THR A 492 -17.42 -71.81 -4.43
N ALA A 493 -16.21 -72.34 -4.54
CA ALA A 493 -15.96 -73.75 -4.79
C ALA A 493 -16.46 -74.64 -3.63
N LEU A 494 -16.18 -74.26 -2.39
CA LEU A 494 -16.67 -74.97 -1.19
C LEU A 494 -18.20 -74.99 -1.13
N GLY A 495 -18.84 -73.87 -1.48
CA GLY A 495 -20.30 -73.77 -1.54
C GLY A 495 -20.91 -74.75 -2.55
N LYS A 496 -20.30 -74.85 -3.74
CA LYS A 496 -20.69 -75.81 -4.77
C LYS A 496 -20.47 -77.27 -4.33
N GLN A 497 -19.37 -77.54 -3.63
CA GLN A 497 -19.09 -78.86 -3.07
C GLN A 497 -20.14 -79.25 -2.02
N ALA A 498 -20.50 -78.34 -1.12
CA ALA A 498 -21.51 -78.55 -0.10
C ALA A 498 -22.91 -78.74 -0.71
N GLU A 499 -23.23 -78.05 -1.81
CA GLU A 499 -24.46 -78.26 -2.57
C GLU A 499 -24.52 -79.66 -3.20
N SER A 500 -23.43 -80.12 -3.82
CA SER A 500 -23.31 -81.47 -4.35
C SER A 500 -23.45 -82.54 -3.27
N THR A 501 -22.85 -82.35 -2.10
CA THR A 501 -23.01 -83.27 -0.96
C THR A 501 -24.45 -83.30 -0.45
N GLY A 502 -25.13 -82.14 -0.41
CA GLY A 502 -26.54 -82.06 -0.06
C GLY A 502 -27.44 -82.87 -1.00
N GLN A 503 -27.16 -82.84 -2.31
CA GLN A 503 -27.87 -83.66 -3.30
C GLN A 503 -27.65 -85.16 -3.07
N ILE A 504 -26.42 -85.59 -2.76
CA ILE A 504 -26.10 -86.99 -2.46
C ILE A 504 -26.83 -87.46 -1.20
N LEU A 505 -26.88 -86.62 -0.15
CA LEU A 505 -27.62 -86.93 1.08
C LEU A 505 -29.12 -87.05 0.83
N GLY A 506 -29.69 -86.25 -0.07
CA GLY A 506 -31.07 -86.41 -0.51
C GLY A 506 -31.34 -87.80 -1.09
N VAL A 507 -30.48 -88.25 -2.02
CA VAL A 507 -30.58 -89.60 -2.60
C VAL A 507 -30.41 -90.70 -1.55
N ILE A 508 -29.47 -90.54 -0.60
CA ILE A 508 -29.28 -91.51 0.49
C ILE A 508 -30.53 -91.59 1.38
N SER A 509 -31.13 -90.44 1.70
CA SER A 509 -32.37 -90.37 2.48
C SER A 509 -33.51 -91.07 1.75
N ASP A 510 -33.67 -90.85 0.44
CA ASP A 510 -34.68 -91.51 -0.39
C ASP A 510 -34.47 -93.03 -0.45
N ILE A 511 -33.22 -93.48 -0.57
CA ILE A 511 -32.88 -94.92 -0.55
C ILE A 511 -33.19 -95.52 0.82
N ALA A 512 -32.85 -94.82 1.91
CA ALA A 512 -33.13 -95.29 3.26
C ALA A 512 -34.64 -95.39 3.51
N ASP A 513 -35.43 -94.42 3.05
CA ASP A 513 -36.89 -94.43 3.18
C ASP A 513 -37.53 -95.56 2.34
N GLN A 514 -37.04 -95.79 1.11
CA GLN A 514 -37.43 -96.95 0.30
C GLN A 514 -37.05 -98.28 0.97
N THR A 515 -35.87 -98.36 1.58
CA THR A 515 -35.41 -99.56 2.29
C THR A 515 -36.27 -99.84 3.52
N ASN A 516 -36.67 -98.78 4.24
CA ASN A 516 -37.60 -98.87 5.36
C ASN A 516 -38.98 -99.41 4.92
N LEU A 517 -39.52 -98.93 3.80
CA LEU A 517 -40.77 -99.41 3.21
C LEU A 517 -40.68 -100.87 2.73
N LEU A 518 -39.57 -101.25 2.08
CA LEU A 518 -39.31 -102.63 1.65
C LEU A 518 -39.22 -103.58 2.85
N ALA A 519 -38.50 -103.17 3.88
CA ALA A 519 -38.36 -103.92 5.12
C ALA A 519 -39.69 -104.08 5.85
N LEU A 520 -40.53 -103.03 5.87
CA LEU A 520 -41.88 -103.10 6.43
C LEU A 520 -42.77 -104.10 5.67
N ASN A 521 -42.78 -104.03 4.33
CA ASN A 521 -43.53 -104.98 3.51
C ASN A 521 -43.05 -106.42 3.69
N ALA A 522 -41.73 -106.63 3.81
CA ALA A 522 -41.14 -107.94 4.08
C ALA A 522 -41.51 -108.46 5.49
N ALA A 523 -41.54 -107.60 6.51
CA ALA A 523 -41.95 -107.95 7.85
C ALA A 523 -43.44 -108.35 7.91
N ILE A 524 -44.30 -107.64 7.16
CA ILE A 524 -45.72 -107.97 7.01
C ILE A 524 -45.90 -109.36 6.37
N GLU A 525 -45.21 -109.63 5.26
CA GLU A 525 -45.37 -110.91 4.55
C GLU A 525 -44.75 -112.08 5.35
N ALA A 526 -43.68 -111.84 6.10
CA ALA A 526 -43.10 -112.79 7.04
C ALA A 526 -44.06 -113.11 8.21
N ALA A 527 -44.78 -112.12 8.73
CA ALA A 527 -45.84 -112.34 9.74
C ALA A 527 -47.01 -113.14 9.15
N ARG A 528 -47.32 -112.94 7.86
CA ARG A 528 -48.37 -113.65 7.12
C ARG A 528 -48.07 -115.13 6.91
N ALA A 529 -46.79 -115.50 6.81
CA ALA A 529 -46.31 -116.88 6.67
C ALA A 529 -46.27 -117.68 7.99
N GLY A 530 -46.60 -117.08 9.13
CA GLY A 530 -46.66 -117.76 10.44
C GLY A 530 -45.29 -118.27 10.92
N GLU A 531 -45.25 -119.47 11.52
CA GLU A 531 -44.03 -120.09 12.06
C GLU A 531 -42.91 -120.26 11.01
N ALA A 532 -43.25 -120.44 9.73
CA ALA A 532 -42.27 -120.56 8.64
C ALA A 532 -41.55 -119.24 8.29
N GLY A 533 -42.17 -118.09 8.58
CA GLY A 533 -41.63 -116.76 8.28
C GLY A 533 -40.80 -116.12 9.40
N ARG A 534 -40.70 -116.76 10.57
CA ARG A 534 -40.15 -116.17 11.79
C ARG A 534 -38.70 -115.69 11.66
N GLY A 535 -37.86 -116.46 10.97
CA GLY A 535 -36.47 -116.07 10.70
C GLY A 535 -36.36 -114.87 9.75
N PHE A 536 -37.26 -114.79 8.76
CA PHE A 536 -37.32 -113.69 7.80
C PHE A 536 -37.84 -112.39 8.43
N ALA A 537 -38.80 -112.50 9.35
CA ALA A 537 -39.35 -111.35 10.09
C ALA A 537 -38.28 -110.63 10.92
N VAL A 538 -37.38 -111.37 11.59
CA VAL A 538 -36.28 -110.79 12.38
C VAL A 538 -35.31 -110.03 11.49
N VAL A 539 -34.95 -110.57 10.32
CA VAL A 539 -34.07 -109.89 9.36
C VAL A 539 -34.73 -108.63 8.82
N ALA A 540 -36.02 -108.69 8.47
CA ALA A 540 -36.77 -107.53 7.98
C ALA A 540 -36.83 -106.40 9.03
N ASP A 541 -37.08 -106.72 10.30
CA ASP A 541 -37.09 -105.71 11.37
C ASP A 541 -35.70 -105.10 11.63
N GLU A 542 -34.62 -105.87 11.47
CA GLU A 542 -33.26 -105.36 11.61
C GLU A 542 -32.86 -104.45 10.44
N VAL A 543 -33.29 -104.79 9.21
CA VAL A 543 -33.13 -103.90 8.04
C VAL A 543 -33.95 -102.62 8.21
N ARG A 544 -35.16 -102.71 8.77
CA ARG A 544 -36.00 -101.55 9.08
C ARG A 544 -35.32 -100.59 10.05
N LYS A 545 -34.79 -101.12 11.17
CA LYS A 545 -34.01 -100.32 12.14
C LYS A 545 -32.75 -99.71 11.53
N LEU A 546 -32.07 -100.43 10.63
CA LEU A 546 -30.89 -99.92 9.95
C LEU A 546 -31.25 -98.76 9.01
N ALA A 547 -32.38 -98.86 8.30
CA ALA A 547 -32.92 -97.80 7.46
C ALA A 547 -33.32 -96.56 8.29
N GLU A 548 -34.04 -96.74 9.41
CA GLU A 548 -34.37 -95.65 10.35
C GLU A 548 -33.11 -94.95 10.90
N LYS A 549 -32.08 -95.72 11.31
CA LYS A 549 -30.77 -95.15 11.71
C LYS A 549 -30.10 -94.39 10.58
N THR A 550 -30.16 -94.92 9.36
CA THR A 550 -29.58 -94.26 8.18
C THR A 550 -30.28 -92.95 7.90
N MET A 551 -31.62 -92.90 7.94
CA MET A 551 -32.39 -91.65 7.79
C MET A 551 -32.02 -90.61 8.84
N SER A 552 -31.94 -91.02 10.11
CA SER A 552 -31.55 -90.12 11.22
C SER A 552 -30.14 -89.56 11.01
N ALA A 553 -29.16 -90.41 10.69
CA ALA A 553 -27.78 -89.98 10.45
C ALA A 553 -27.69 -89.07 9.21
N THR A 554 -28.42 -89.39 8.15
CA THR A 554 -28.44 -88.58 6.92
C THR A 554 -29.04 -87.20 7.17
N ARG A 555 -30.04 -87.12 8.05
CA ARG A 555 -30.64 -85.86 8.48
C ARG A 555 -29.64 -85.00 9.28
N GLU A 556 -28.95 -85.58 10.26
CA GLU A 556 -27.92 -84.87 11.03
C GLU A 556 -26.80 -84.34 10.14
N VAL A 557 -26.32 -85.15 9.19
CA VAL A 557 -25.31 -84.70 8.20
C VAL A 557 -25.90 -83.63 7.28
N GLY A 558 -27.16 -83.74 6.87
CA GLY A 558 -27.85 -82.73 6.05
C GLY A 558 -27.97 -81.37 6.74
N GLU A 559 -28.26 -81.36 8.05
CA GLU A 559 -28.27 -80.15 8.87
C GLU A 559 -26.87 -79.51 8.90
N ALA A 560 -25.81 -80.29 9.12
CA ALA A 560 -24.42 -79.82 9.08
C ALA A 560 -24.01 -79.27 7.70
N ILE A 561 -24.42 -79.92 6.60
CA ILE A 561 -24.17 -79.42 5.24
C ILE A 561 -24.91 -78.09 4.99
N THR A 562 -26.13 -77.95 5.49
CA THR A 562 -26.90 -76.70 5.38
C THR A 562 -26.22 -75.56 6.13
N GLU A 563 -25.66 -75.81 7.32
CA GLU A 563 -24.84 -74.85 8.04
C GLU A 563 -23.59 -74.44 7.26
N ILE A 564 -22.88 -75.40 6.64
CA ILE A 564 -21.72 -75.12 5.79
C ILE A 564 -22.11 -74.25 4.59
N GLN A 565 -23.22 -74.55 3.90
CA GLN A 565 -23.70 -73.76 2.77
C GLN A 565 -24.01 -72.31 3.18
N ASN A 566 -24.72 -72.15 4.29
CA ASN A 566 -25.06 -70.82 4.83
C ASN A 566 -23.82 -70.05 5.27
N GLY A 567 -22.88 -70.69 5.98
CA GLY A 567 -21.62 -70.10 6.41
C GLY A 567 -20.76 -69.66 5.23
N THR A 568 -20.71 -70.48 4.18
CA THR A 568 -19.96 -70.18 2.96
C THR A 568 -20.56 -68.99 2.21
N ARG A 569 -21.89 -68.95 2.04
CA ARG A 569 -22.59 -67.83 1.38
C ARG A 569 -22.38 -66.51 2.15
N LYS A 570 -22.42 -66.56 3.48
CA LYS A 570 -22.13 -65.42 4.35
C LYS A 570 -20.68 -64.93 4.18
N ASN A 571 -19.72 -65.85 4.14
CA ASN A 571 -18.30 -65.51 3.95
C ASN A 571 -18.02 -64.90 2.58
N VAL A 572 -18.66 -65.37 1.50
CA VAL A 572 -18.56 -64.72 0.18
C VAL A 572 -19.02 -63.26 0.26
N GLY A 573 -20.15 -62.98 0.92
CA GLY A 573 -20.63 -61.61 1.10
C GLY A 573 -19.68 -60.74 1.94
N HIS A 574 -19.08 -61.29 3.00
CA HIS A 574 -18.03 -60.57 3.75
C HIS A 574 -16.80 -60.27 2.89
N VAL A 575 -16.37 -61.21 2.05
CA VAL A 575 -15.22 -61.00 1.15
C VAL A 575 -15.53 -59.91 0.12
N GLU A 576 -16.74 -59.85 -0.43
CA GLU A 576 -17.16 -58.75 -1.33
C GLU A 576 -17.09 -57.39 -0.65
N GLN A 577 -17.52 -57.30 0.61
CA GLN A 577 -17.38 -56.07 1.42
C GLN A 577 -15.92 -55.71 1.66
N VAL A 578 -15.05 -56.69 1.91
CA VAL A 578 -13.61 -56.47 2.10
C VAL A 578 -12.96 -55.93 0.82
N VAL A 579 -13.28 -56.50 -0.35
CA VAL A 579 -12.78 -56.01 -1.65
C VAL A 579 -13.20 -54.55 -1.89
N SER A 580 -14.47 -54.21 -1.64
CA SER A 580 -14.93 -52.83 -1.78
C SER A 580 -14.20 -51.84 -0.84
N LYS A 581 -13.88 -52.25 0.39
CA LYS A 581 -13.10 -51.43 1.32
C LYS A 581 -11.63 -51.29 0.89
N ILE A 582 -11.05 -52.35 0.30
CA ILE A 582 -9.70 -52.34 -0.26
C ILE A 582 -9.60 -51.36 -1.44
N ASP A 583 -10.61 -51.33 -2.32
CA ASP A 583 -10.65 -50.38 -3.45
C ASP A 583 -10.66 -48.93 -2.94
N ALA A 584 -11.48 -48.63 -1.93
CA ALA A 584 -11.52 -47.31 -1.29
C ALA A 584 -10.18 -46.93 -0.64
N ALA A 585 -9.53 -47.89 0.05
CA ALA A 585 -8.21 -47.67 0.65
C ALA A 585 -7.13 -47.42 -0.42
N THR A 586 -7.19 -48.12 -1.55
CA THR A 586 -6.28 -47.94 -2.68
C THR A 586 -6.41 -46.55 -3.28
N ALA A 587 -7.65 -46.08 -3.49
CA ALA A 587 -7.90 -44.74 -4.01
C ALA A 587 -7.37 -43.63 -3.08
N LEU A 588 -7.60 -43.76 -1.76
CA LEU A 588 -7.08 -42.82 -0.77
C LEU A 588 -5.55 -42.81 -0.70
N ALA A 589 -4.92 -43.98 -0.76
CA ALA A 589 -3.47 -44.10 -0.80
C ALA A 589 -2.90 -43.49 -2.09
N GLY A 590 -3.54 -43.72 -3.25
CA GLY A 590 -3.17 -43.11 -4.51
C GLY A 590 -3.18 -41.58 -4.46
N ALA A 591 -4.29 -41.00 -3.99
CA ALA A 591 -4.41 -39.55 -3.81
C ALA A 591 -3.36 -38.97 -2.82
N SER A 592 -3.02 -39.73 -1.77
CA SER A 592 -1.95 -39.33 -0.84
C SER A 592 -0.58 -39.32 -1.51
N GLY A 593 -0.32 -40.27 -2.42
CA GLY A 593 0.90 -40.35 -3.21
C GLY A 593 1.05 -39.18 -4.18
N GLU A 594 -0.03 -38.81 -4.87
CA GLU A 594 -0.09 -37.64 -5.75
C GLU A 594 0.18 -36.34 -4.99
N ALA A 595 -0.47 -36.14 -3.83
CA ALA A 595 -0.24 -34.97 -2.98
C ALA A 595 1.22 -34.86 -2.51
N LEU A 596 1.88 -35.98 -2.19
CA LEU A 596 3.29 -35.99 -1.82
C LEU A 596 4.20 -35.63 -3.00
N GLN A 597 3.87 -36.06 -4.22
CA GLN A 597 4.61 -35.66 -5.42
C GLN A 597 4.46 -34.16 -5.70
N GLU A 598 3.26 -33.60 -5.51
CA GLU A 598 3.03 -32.16 -5.63
C GLU A 598 3.85 -31.37 -4.59
N ILE A 599 3.92 -31.86 -3.35
CA ILE A 599 4.80 -31.27 -2.31
C ILE A 599 6.27 -31.31 -2.75
N VAL A 600 6.75 -32.42 -3.31
CA VAL A 600 8.14 -32.51 -3.81
C VAL A 600 8.41 -31.43 -4.86
N ALA A 601 7.50 -31.23 -5.81
CA ALA A 601 7.63 -30.21 -6.85
C ALA A 601 7.64 -28.78 -6.28
N LEU A 602 6.72 -28.47 -5.36
CA LEU A 602 6.64 -27.16 -4.70
C LEU A 602 7.91 -26.84 -3.89
N VAL A 603 8.46 -27.84 -3.20
CA VAL A 603 9.68 -27.67 -2.43
C VAL A 603 10.90 -27.46 -3.33
N GLU A 604 10.95 -28.09 -4.49
CA GLU A 604 11.99 -27.87 -5.49
C GLU A 604 11.94 -26.45 -6.07
N GLU A 605 10.74 -25.95 -6.39
CA GLU A 605 10.56 -24.55 -6.79
C GLU A 605 11.01 -23.58 -5.69
N THR A 606 10.61 -23.85 -4.44
CA THR A 606 11.02 -23.05 -3.27
C THR A 606 12.54 -23.03 -3.12
N SER A 607 13.22 -24.17 -3.26
CA SER A 607 14.68 -24.26 -3.17
C SER A 607 15.37 -23.39 -4.25
N ASN A 608 14.83 -23.38 -5.46
CA ASN A 608 15.34 -22.55 -6.56
C ASN A 608 15.14 -21.04 -6.30
N GLN A 609 13.99 -20.64 -5.76
CA GLN A 609 13.72 -19.25 -5.38
C GLN A 609 14.69 -18.79 -4.28
N VAL A 610 14.91 -19.62 -3.26
CA VAL A 610 15.83 -19.31 -2.16
C VAL A 610 17.28 -19.15 -2.65
N ARG A 611 17.73 -19.98 -3.59
CA ARG A 611 19.05 -19.79 -4.24
C ARG A 611 19.15 -18.44 -4.96
N SER A 612 18.07 -18.01 -5.61
CA SER A 612 18.03 -16.70 -6.28
C SER A 612 18.12 -15.54 -5.29
N ILE A 613 17.51 -15.67 -4.11
CA ILE A 613 17.64 -14.69 -3.00
C ILE A 613 19.08 -14.63 -2.51
N ALA A 614 19.74 -15.78 -2.33
CA ALA A 614 21.14 -15.82 -1.90
C ALA A 614 22.06 -15.11 -2.91
N THR A 615 21.90 -15.37 -4.21
CA THR A 615 22.65 -14.66 -5.26
C THR A 615 22.37 -13.16 -5.27
N ALA A 616 21.11 -12.74 -5.08
CA ALA A 616 20.76 -11.32 -4.99
C ALA A 616 21.39 -10.64 -3.76
N ALA A 617 21.47 -11.34 -2.62
CA ALA A 617 22.13 -10.85 -1.42
C ALA A 617 23.65 -10.69 -1.62
N GLU A 618 24.31 -11.65 -2.28
CA GLU A 618 25.73 -11.53 -2.64
C GLU A 618 25.99 -10.31 -3.55
N GLN A 619 25.12 -10.08 -4.55
CA GLN A 619 25.21 -8.90 -5.42
C GLN A 619 24.97 -7.59 -4.66
N GLN A 620 24.01 -7.57 -3.73
CA GLN A 620 23.78 -6.41 -2.86
C GLN A 620 25.00 -6.11 -2.00
N SER A 621 25.65 -7.12 -1.42
CA SER A 621 26.86 -6.95 -0.61
C SER A 621 27.97 -6.28 -1.42
N ALA A 622 28.22 -6.74 -2.65
CA ALA A 622 29.20 -6.14 -3.55
C ALA A 622 28.87 -4.67 -3.89
N THR A 623 27.59 -4.38 -4.11
CA THR A 623 27.12 -3.01 -4.39
C THR A 623 27.27 -2.11 -3.15
N SER A 624 27.00 -2.64 -1.96
CA SER A 624 27.17 -1.91 -0.70
C SER A 624 28.63 -1.52 -0.45
N GLU A 625 29.58 -2.41 -0.76
CA GLU A 625 31.01 -2.10 -0.69
C GLU A 625 31.44 -1.01 -1.68
N GLU A 626 30.84 -0.97 -2.88
CA GLU A 626 31.11 0.08 -3.87
C GLU A 626 30.55 1.44 -3.45
N ILE A 627 29.36 1.46 -2.85
CA ILE A 627 28.78 2.67 -2.26
C ILE A 627 29.66 3.16 -1.10
N ASN A 628 30.15 2.26 -0.24
CA ASN A 628 31.00 2.66 0.88
C ASN A 628 32.29 3.33 0.40
N ARG A 629 32.92 2.80 -0.66
CA ARG A 629 34.07 3.44 -1.32
C ARG A 629 33.73 4.82 -1.88
N SER A 630 32.55 4.96 -2.50
CA SER A 630 32.08 6.24 -3.03
C SER A 630 31.85 7.29 -1.92
N VAL A 631 31.36 6.83 -0.76
CA VAL A 631 31.14 7.68 0.42
C VAL A 631 32.47 8.15 1.01
N GLU A 632 33.49 7.29 1.07
CA GLU A 632 34.84 7.67 1.46
C GLU A 632 35.43 8.75 0.54
N ASP A 633 35.24 8.62 -0.77
CA ASP A 633 35.66 9.63 -1.74
C ASP A 633 34.95 10.98 -1.54
N VAL A 634 33.64 10.97 -1.27
CA VAL A 634 32.89 12.19 -0.95
C VAL A 634 33.43 12.85 0.31
N ASN A 635 33.74 12.06 1.33
CA ASN A 635 34.28 12.57 2.58
C ASN A 635 35.68 13.19 2.38
N ARG A 636 36.54 12.55 1.58
CA ARG A 636 37.85 13.09 1.19
C ARG A 636 37.72 14.41 0.43
N ILE A 637 36.84 14.47 -0.59
CA ILE A 637 36.59 15.69 -1.38
C ILE A 637 36.06 16.82 -0.49
N SER A 638 35.20 16.50 0.48
CA SER A 638 34.66 17.48 1.43
C SER A 638 35.77 18.06 2.31
N ALA A 639 36.69 17.22 2.80
CA ALA A 639 37.86 17.68 3.56
C ALA A 639 38.80 18.56 2.71
N GLU A 640 39.08 18.17 1.47
CA GLU A 640 39.88 18.97 0.52
C GLU A 640 39.21 20.32 0.22
N THR A 641 37.89 20.34 0.06
CA THR A 641 37.12 21.57 -0.18
C THR A 641 37.15 22.49 1.03
N SER A 642 37.00 21.96 2.24
CA SER A 642 37.08 22.72 3.49
C SER A 642 38.46 23.37 3.65
N GLU A 643 39.54 22.62 3.37
CA GLU A 643 40.90 23.17 3.40
C GLU A 643 41.13 24.25 2.33
N ALA A 644 40.62 24.03 1.10
CA ALA A 644 40.68 25.03 0.04
C ALA A 644 39.92 26.32 0.40
N MET A 645 38.78 26.20 1.10
CA MET A 645 38.03 27.36 1.61
C MET A 645 38.79 28.06 2.73
N ARG A 646 39.46 27.34 3.63
CA ARG A 646 40.32 27.92 4.66
C ARG A 646 41.46 28.77 4.05
N LEU A 647 42.10 28.27 2.99
CA LEU A 647 43.12 29.01 2.23
C LEU A 647 42.53 30.22 1.49
N SER A 648 41.32 30.08 0.95
CA SER A 648 40.59 31.17 0.28
C SER A 648 40.25 32.29 1.25
N THR A 649 39.81 31.98 2.47
CA THR A 649 39.57 32.97 3.54
C THR A 649 40.81 33.80 3.85
N ALA A 650 41.98 33.16 3.95
CA ALA A 650 43.24 33.87 4.15
C ALA A 650 43.58 34.82 2.98
N SER A 651 43.33 34.37 1.75
CA SER A 651 43.57 35.18 0.54
C SER A 651 42.62 36.38 0.44
N VAL A 652 41.34 36.20 0.79
CA VAL A 652 40.34 37.28 0.84
C VAL A 652 40.69 38.31 1.92
N ALA A 653 41.16 37.86 3.08
CA ALA A 653 41.61 38.75 4.14
C ALA A 653 42.81 39.60 3.71
N GLU A 654 43.75 39.03 2.96
CA GLU A 654 44.90 39.78 2.40
C GLU A 654 44.45 40.78 1.33
N LEU A 655 43.49 40.42 0.45
CA LEU A 655 42.91 41.35 -0.53
C LEU A 655 42.21 42.53 0.13
N ALA A 656 41.46 42.29 1.22
CA ALA A 656 40.84 43.34 2.00
C ALA A 656 41.90 44.28 2.61
N ARG A 657 42.99 43.73 3.14
CA ARG A 657 44.12 44.51 3.68
C ARG A 657 44.80 45.36 2.61
N GLN A 658 45.07 44.80 1.43
CA GLN A 658 45.68 45.54 0.32
C GLN A 658 44.76 46.65 -0.22
N SER A 659 43.45 46.40 -0.26
CA SER A 659 42.46 47.40 -0.63
C SER A 659 42.44 48.59 0.32
N GLN A 660 42.63 48.34 1.63
CA GLN A 660 42.75 49.40 2.63
C GLN A 660 44.03 50.22 2.43
N VAL A 661 45.18 49.58 2.18
CA VAL A 661 46.45 50.28 1.89
C VAL A 661 46.32 51.16 0.65
N LEU A 662 45.67 50.66 -0.42
CA LEU A 662 45.42 51.45 -1.61
C LEU A 662 44.49 52.64 -1.34
N ARG A 663 43.47 52.46 -0.49
CA ARG A 663 42.58 53.56 -0.06
C ARG A 663 43.36 54.68 0.63
N ASP A 664 44.26 54.33 1.55
CA ASP A 664 45.08 55.30 2.28
C ASP A 664 46.05 56.05 1.33
N LEU A 665 46.64 55.36 0.35
CA LEU A 665 47.47 55.98 -0.70
C LEU A 665 46.67 56.97 -1.55
N ILE A 666 45.44 56.62 -1.93
CA ILE A 666 44.54 57.49 -2.70
C ILE A 666 44.15 58.73 -1.89
N GLU A 667 43.91 58.60 -0.58
CA GLU A 667 43.66 59.76 0.29
C GLU A 667 44.86 60.70 0.36
N ASN A 668 46.08 60.16 0.46
CA ASN A 668 47.30 60.97 0.43
C ASN A 668 47.48 61.66 -0.93
N MET A 669 47.25 60.96 -2.05
CA MET A 669 47.26 61.58 -3.39
C MET A 669 46.24 62.72 -3.53
N LYS A 670 45.05 62.58 -2.92
CA LYS A 670 44.04 63.66 -2.92
C LYS A 670 44.49 64.85 -2.07
N ARG A 671 45.20 64.62 -0.96
CA ARG A 671 45.77 65.70 -0.13
C ARG A 671 46.88 66.42 -0.87
N ASP A 672 47.80 65.69 -1.50
CA ASP A 672 48.93 66.26 -2.24
C ASP A 672 48.48 67.01 -3.51
N GLY A 673 47.37 66.59 -4.13
CA GLY A 673 46.75 67.31 -5.26
C GLY A 673 45.84 68.47 -4.85
N ALA A 674 45.63 68.72 -3.56
CA ALA A 674 44.82 69.83 -3.04
C ALA A 674 45.66 70.99 -2.48
N VAL A 675 46.98 70.79 -2.35
CA VAL A 675 48.00 71.79 -2.00
C VAL A 675 48.59 72.35 -3.28
#